data_AF-A0A0B4H626-F1
#
_entry.id   AF-A0A0B4H626-F1
#
_cell.length_a   1.000
_cell.length_b   1.000
_cell.length_c   1.000
_cell.angle_alpha   90.00
_cell.angle_beta   90.00
_cell.angle_gamma   90.00
#
_symmetry.space_group_name_H-M   'P 1'
#
loop_
_entity.id
_entity.type
_entity.pdbx_description
1 polymer ?
#
loop_
_entity_poly.entity_id
_entity_poly.type
_entity_poly.pdbx_seq_one_letter_code
_entity_poly.pdbx_strand_id
1 'polypeptide(L)'
;MSVSNYAARARGETTKRLLAQLVNEGLASLDFLDESHDSATRRPRITGQRECMVLSRQAICVQMTLSFLSQLCSGNNEALQDDPGAIFEFISVWLDCNEAMMASVVQELRNSAAMLEKWMELGWQTPILDLDSSFLDWERSVVTGHPTHPFHRTCIANRLLKPVGPENLPGMLNPGISFVTVPRTSHFGISVAGSQGNTTVPCLTQHLPALLHYFPEAELIKTVPNCAVAQGAMRTVSVPGFAYDVKFSLACLVTSALRVLPCWSADAAPKLTCLLKEISPPNLWIVGEIAAVTGNQQDMAEARYMTCILRENLESRAKQNNEALILSSALMEKPTGGSRTYAEVLFDLHTTADKVRWFKSHVQHLLSLALGPLVRHQVGFEFHGQNSIVRICKRTRAINGFAIRDLAGVKLHGASLEAQGFDVTGLEASSTDDSHQVWDRVHHALIQNNIGYMMYALELERDHDGWGHRAIYQYFLRDTMLLKSFITMRLRSSLDGRFKLVDTEVPNILCKTSPWLLQISLAGSNKPHGNSIHTPAVLPVQFVQNVERFHEALAAALGNLVERWWKDVDANLPGRMPLEPRVEKLLRWIDEGSDKGLVRGYKGHQGNLRPDMLILAAEEHAVPQFRVCEINGRFPINYLHYAASAYEALASLPWRIPLLKPATDYTKLHDSLFQLFDPSVPIHLVGQTSDFPKDSPLFGLVEQRTGTRPRLVKPSSLVLIPSGSEPTGFSLYCVWGADPAVTKRPLKLITVEGRVLEEVHQVGCQLYDFELFALDPDMVRHIAMRSVNDMRSVFIAHDKRILGILRQELDALVHKHGALTLAQARILEQGMASFRLYCRAVSACASFSMLATRILESRMDTFSSRSAGRGDLEFCWAGTCPSPSGAAFSNP
;
A
#
# COMPACT_ATOMS: atom_id res chain seq x y z
N MET A 1 -14.53 -34.98 10.09
CA MET A 1 -14.83 -33.80 10.93
C MET A 1 -16.25 -33.93 11.43
N SER A 2 -16.55 -33.71 12.72
CA SER A 2 -17.91 -33.79 13.25
C SER A 2 -18.68 -32.48 13.07
N VAL A 3 -20.01 -32.54 12.95
CA VAL A 3 -20.92 -31.38 12.84
C VAL A 3 -20.72 -30.39 13.99
N SER A 4 -20.36 -30.88 15.19
CA SER A 4 -20.03 -30.05 16.37
C SER A 4 -18.88 -29.06 16.17
N ASN A 5 -18.07 -29.21 15.11
CA ASN A 5 -16.97 -28.30 14.80
C ASN A 5 -17.42 -27.07 13.98
N TYR A 6 -18.53 -27.12 13.22
CA TYR A 6 -18.93 -25.99 12.38
C TYR A 6 -19.46 -24.81 13.18
N ALA A 7 -20.31 -25.05 14.18
CA ALA A 7 -20.86 -24.00 15.03
C ALA A 7 -19.75 -23.17 15.69
N ALA A 8 -18.78 -23.84 16.31
CA ALA A 8 -17.63 -23.18 16.95
C ALA A 8 -16.77 -22.41 15.95
N ARG A 9 -16.51 -22.97 14.75
CA ARG A 9 -15.77 -22.29 13.69
C ARG A 9 -16.50 -21.06 13.15
N ALA A 10 -17.80 -21.16 12.95
CA ALA A 10 -18.62 -20.07 12.45
C ALA A 10 -18.72 -18.91 13.45
N ARG A 11 -18.86 -19.22 14.75
CA ARG A 11 -18.74 -18.24 15.83
C ARG A 11 -17.36 -17.59 15.84
N GLY A 12 -16.29 -18.39 15.81
CA GLY A 12 -14.91 -17.90 15.76
C GLY A 12 -14.64 -16.96 14.58
N GLU A 13 -15.09 -17.30 13.37
CA GLU A 13 -14.93 -16.45 12.17
C GLU A 13 -15.71 -15.14 12.26
N THR A 14 -16.88 -15.14 12.90
CA THR A 14 -17.69 -13.94 13.13
C THR A 14 -17.05 -13.04 14.19
N THR A 15 -16.67 -13.62 15.33
CA THR A 15 -15.96 -12.95 16.42
C THR A 15 -14.64 -12.35 15.93
N LYS A 16 -13.89 -13.08 15.11
CA LYS A 16 -12.65 -12.62 14.48
C LYS A 16 -12.83 -11.29 13.75
N ARG A 17 -13.87 -11.19 12.90
CA ARG A 17 -14.18 -9.99 12.12
C ARG A 17 -14.68 -8.86 13.00
N LEU A 18 -15.53 -9.16 13.99
CA LEU A 18 -16.00 -8.19 14.98
C LEU A 18 -14.82 -7.52 15.69
N LEU A 19 -13.94 -8.33 16.29
CA LEU A 19 -12.83 -7.81 17.07
C LEU A 19 -11.82 -7.05 16.20
N ALA A 20 -11.54 -7.54 14.99
CA ALA A 20 -10.67 -6.83 14.05
C ALA A 20 -11.25 -5.45 13.70
N GLN A 21 -12.57 -5.34 13.46
CA GLN A 21 -13.19 -4.05 13.17
C GLN A 21 -13.19 -3.09 14.37
N LEU A 22 -13.43 -3.58 15.58
CA LEU A 22 -13.37 -2.71 16.77
C LEU A 22 -12.00 -2.04 16.92
N VAL A 23 -10.93 -2.80 16.71
CA VAL A 23 -9.56 -2.27 16.76
C VAL A 23 -9.29 -1.35 15.57
N ASN A 24 -9.63 -1.77 14.35
CA ASN A 24 -9.33 -0.99 13.14
C ASN A 24 -10.12 0.33 13.08
N GLU A 25 -11.34 0.36 13.61
CA GLU A 25 -12.19 1.56 13.66
C GLU A 25 -11.83 2.49 14.84
N GLY A 26 -10.89 2.08 15.72
CA GLY A 26 -10.50 2.85 16.90
C GLY A 26 -11.53 2.81 18.03
N LEU A 27 -12.44 1.84 18.02
CA LEU A 27 -13.46 1.63 19.05
C LEU A 27 -12.93 0.86 20.27
N ALA A 28 -11.79 0.19 20.13
CA ALA A 28 -11.09 -0.49 21.22
C ALA A 28 -9.56 -0.44 21.00
N SER A 29 -8.80 -0.48 22.09
CA SER A 29 -7.33 -0.51 22.06
C SER A 29 -6.79 -1.93 22.09
N LEU A 30 -5.64 -2.18 21.46
CA LEU A 30 -4.97 -3.47 21.43
C LEU A 30 -3.59 -3.40 22.10
N ASP A 31 -3.43 -4.14 23.19
CA ASP A 31 -2.17 -4.35 23.92
C ASP A 31 -1.74 -5.83 23.87
N PHE A 32 -0.55 -6.15 24.41
CA PHE A 32 -0.08 -7.53 24.59
C PHE A 32 0.32 -7.78 26.05
N LEU A 33 -0.05 -8.93 26.59
CA LEU A 33 0.23 -9.30 28.00
C LEU A 33 1.66 -9.76 28.26
N ASP A 34 2.39 -10.21 27.23
CA ASP A 34 3.71 -10.84 27.37
C ASP A 34 4.77 -10.06 26.57
N GLU A 35 5.96 -9.84 27.15
CA GLU A 35 7.12 -9.18 26.51
C GLU A 35 7.85 -10.06 25.47
N SER A 36 7.34 -11.26 25.20
CA SER A 36 7.91 -12.21 24.23
C SER A 36 8.18 -11.55 22.87
N HIS A 37 9.39 -11.71 22.34
CA HIS A 37 9.76 -11.24 20.99
C HIS A 37 9.14 -12.10 19.87
N ASP A 38 8.55 -13.26 20.19
CA ASP A 38 7.96 -14.16 19.20
C ASP A 38 6.48 -13.79 18.90
N SER A 39 6.24 -13.38 17.65
CA SER A 39 4.93 -13.07 17.11
C SER A 39 4.02 -14.31 16.92
N ALA A 40 4.40 -15.50 17.40
CA ALA A 40 3.59 -16.72 17.47
C ALA A 40 3.20 -17.18 18.92
N THR A 41 3.65 -16.47 19.96
CA THR A 41 3.27 -16.76 21.37
C THR A 41 2.59 -15.64 22.19
N ARG A 42 2.47 -14.41 21.71
CA ARG A 42 1.86 -13.28 22.46
C ARG A 42 0.36 -13.45 22.64
N ARG A 43 -0.14 -13.05 23.81
CA ARG A 43 -1.56 -12.95 24.12
C ARG A 43 -2.04 -11.50 23.93
N PRO A 44 -2.88 -11.22 22.91
CA PRO A 44 -3.46 -9.89 22.75
C PRO A 44 -4.50 -9.62 23.85
N ARG A 45 -4.47 -8.39 24.35
CA ARG A 45 -5.46 -7.85 25.29
C ARG A 45 -6.15 -6.66 24.62
N ILE A 46 -7.45 -6.78 24.41
CA ILE A 46 -8.27 -5.68 23.91
C ILE A 46 -8.87 -4.95 25.11
N THR A 47 -8.71 -3.63 25.18
CA THR A 47 -9.14 -2.81 26.33
C THR A 47 -10.12 -1.71 25.90
N GLY A 48 -11.10 -1.46 26.77
CA GLY A 48 -12.02 -0.34 26.69
C GLY A 48 -12.28 0.21 28.08
N GLN A 49 -12.03 1.51 28.29
CA GLN A 49 -12.17 2.20 29.59
C GLN A 49 -11.50 1.49 30.79
N ARG A 50 -12.23 0.64 31.54
CA ARG A 50 -11.82 -0.09 32.77
C ARG A 50 -11.93 -1.62 32.67
N GLU A 51 -12.35 -2.15 31.52
CA GLU A 51 -12.55 -3.59 31.30
C GLU A 51 -11.61 -4.10 30.19
N CYS A 52 -11.29 -5.39 30.21
CA CYS A 52 -10.39 -5.97 29.23
C CYS A 52 -10.82 -7.36 28.78
N MET A 53 -10.39 -7.75 27.58
CA MET A 53 -10.60 -9.07 27.01
C MET A 53 -9.25 -9.64 26.56
N VAL A 54 -8.97 -10.88 26.97
CA VAL A 54 -7.70 -11.58 26.67
C VAL A 54 -7.95 -12.72 25.68
N LEU A 55 -7.09 -12.80 24.67
CA LEU A 55 -7.21 -13.74 23.55
C LEU A 55 -6.04 -14.74 23.56
N SER A 56 -6.30 -16.00 23.15
CA SER A 56 -5.27 -17.05 23.13
C SER A 56 -4.67 -17.26 21.71
N ARG A 57 -3.64 -16.45 21.35
CA ARG A 57 -2.70 -16.50 20.18
C ARG A 57 -3.13 -15.87 18.82
N GLN A 58 -2.11 -15.55 17.99
CA GLN A 58 -1.88 -14.35 17.13
C GLN A 58 -2.25 -14.31 15.63
N ALA A 59 -2.37 -13.07 15.07
CA ALA A 59 -1.41 -12.41 14.15
C ALA A 59 -1.71 -10.90 13.98
N ILE A 60 -0.68 -10.03 13.90
CA ILE A 60 -0.82 -8.56 13.79
C ILE A 60 -0.75 -8.11 12.32
N CYS A 61 -1.90 -7.68 11.77
CA CYS A 61 -2.13 -6.47 10.96
C CYS A 61 -3.47 -6.63 10.20
N VAL A 62 -4.44 -5.72 10.43
CA VAL A 62 -5.79 -5.62 9.82
C VAL A 62 -6.73 -6.83 10.00
N GLN A 63 -6.23 -8.06 10.15
CA GLN A 63 -7.01 -9.27 10.33
C GLN A 63 -6.34 -10.17 11.38
N MET A 64 -6.90 -10.16 12.59
CA MET A 64 -6.43 -11.00 13.70
C MET A 64 -6.75 -12.46 13.42
N THR A 65 -5.80 -13.38 13.51
CA THR A 65 -6.11 -14.81 13.62
C THR A 65 -6.36 -15.10 15.10
N LEU A 66 -7.62 -15.35 15.47
CA LEU A 66 -8.02 -15.56 16.87
C LEU A 66 -8.36 -17.03 17.11
N SER A 67 -8.03 -17.50 18.31
CA SER A 67 -8.56 -18.77 18.83
C SER A 67 -10.06 -18.66 19.10
N PHE A 68 -10.72 -19.81 19.17
CA PHE A 68 -12.17 -19.94 19.29
C PHE A 68 -12.76 -19.49 20.64
N LEU A 69 -11.94 -19.07 21.62
CA LEU A 69 -12.38 -18.73 22.98
C LEU A 69 -11.74 -17.40 23.42
N SER A 70 -12.60 -16.44 23.77
CA SER A 70 -12.21 -15.15 24.34
C SER A 70 -12.42 -15.18 25.86
N GLN A 71 -11.45 -14.70 26.63
CA GLN A 71 -11.59 -14.53 28.06
C GLN A 71 -12.00 -13.08 28.34
N LEU A 72 -13.24 -12.90 28.81
CA LEU A 72 -13.79 -11.61 29.22
C LEU A 72 -13.41 -11.34 30.68
N CYS A 73 -12.83 -10.16 30.96
CA CYS A 73 -12.38 -9.77 32.30
C CYS A 73 -13.04 -8.44 32.70
N SER A 74 -13.87 -8.46 33.76
CA SER A 74 -14.45 -7.27 34.39
C SER A 74 -14.22 -7.31 35.91
N GLY A 75 -13.40 -6.39 36.41
CA GLY A 75 -12.92 -6.42 37.80
C GLY A 75 -12.15 -7.71 38.11
N ASN A 76 -12.62 -8.50 39.08
CA ASN A 76 -12.06 -9.81 39.45
C ASN A 76 -12.77 -11.00 38.78
N ASN A 77 -13.76 -10.75 37.92
CA ASN A 77 -14.54 -11.80 37.27
C ASN A 77 -13.95 -12.12 35.89
N GLU A 78 -13.74 -13.42 35.64
CA GLU A 78 -13.29 -13.93 34.35
C GLU A 78 -14.31 -14.91 33.80
N ALA A 79 -14.69 -14.76 32.53
CA ALA A 79 -15.61 -15.66 31.84
C ALA A 79 -15.10 -16.00 30.44
N LEU A 80 -15.16 -17.28 30.08
CA LEU A 80 -14.87 -17.70 28.71
C LEU A 80 -16.13 -17.54 27.85
N GLN A 81 -15.98 -16.88 26.70
CA GLN A 81 -17.06 -16.65 25.76
C GLN A 81 -16.59 -16.87 24.32
N ASP A 82 -17.46 -17.52 23.53
CA ASP A 82 -17.28 -17.72 22.09
C ASP A 82 -18.44 -17.18 21.24
N ASP A 83 -19.57 -16.80 21.86
CA ASP A 83 -20.71 -16.17 21.17
C ASP A 83 -20.39 -14.72 20.79
N PRO A 84 -20.39 -14.36 19.48
CA PRO A 84 -20.12 -12.99 19.05
C PRO A 84 -21.17 -11.99 19.59
N GLY A 85 -22.40 -12.43 19.84
CA GLY A 85 -23.44 -11.61 20.46
C GLY A 85 -23.10 -11.24 21.90
N ALA A 86 -22.77 -12.22 22.74
CA ALA A 86 -22.39 -12.00 24.14
C ALA A 86 -21.08 -11.20 24.27
N ILE A 87 -20.13 -11.39 23.36
CA ILE A 87 -18.93 -10.53 23.27
C ILE A 87 -19.33 -9.09 22.96
N PHE A 88 -20.27 -8.88 22.02
CA PHE A 88 -20.77 -7.54 21.71
C PHE A 88 -21.53 -6.90 22.88
N GLU A 89 -22.36 -7.67 23.60
CA GLU A 89 -23.05 -7.23 24.81
C GLU A 89 -22.04 -6.74 25.87
N PHE A 90 -20.96 -7.49 26.08
CA PHE A 90 -19.89 -7.12 27.02
C PHE A 90 -19.21 -5.80 26.65
N ILE A 91 -18.81 -5.63 25.38
CA ILE A 91 -18.12 -4.41 24.93
C ILE A 91 -19.06 -3.24 24.68
N SER A 92 -20.38 -3.45 24.68
CA SER A 92 -21.36 -2.40 24.34
C SER A 92 -21.24 -1.19 25.24
N VAL A 93 -20.79 -1.38 26.49
CA VAL A 93 -20.50 -0.33 27.47
C VAL A 93 -19.32 0.57 27.07
N TRP A 94 -18.48 0.14 26.13
CA TRP A 94 -17.41 0.94 25.55
C TRP A 94 -17.91 1.88 24.44
N LEU A 95 -19.11 1.63 23.93
CA LEU A 95 -19.66 2.23 22.72
C LEU A 95 -20.85 3.14 23.04
N ASP A 96 -21.10 4.13 22.19
CA ASP A 96 -22.32 4.94 22.25
C ASP A 96 -23.49 4.14 21.67
N CYS A 97 -24.03 3.21 22.48
CA CYS A 97 -25.02 2.22 22.06
C CYS A 97 -26.18 2.16 23.07
N ASN A 98 -27.41 2.37 22.60
CA ASN A 98 -28.61 2.14 23.41
C ASN A 98 -29.06 0.67 23.36
N GLU A 99 -29.94 0.27 24.29
CA GLU A 99 -30.38 -1.12 24.45
C GLU A 99 -31.01 -1.72 23.18
N ALA A 100 -31.84 -0.95 22.46
CA ALA A 100 -32.47 -1.41 21.23
C ALA A 100 -31.46 -1.63 20.10
N MET A 101 -30.47 -0.73 19.97
CA MET A 101 -29.38 -0.85 19.00
C MET A 101 -28.50 -2.06 19.33
N MET A 102 -28.14 -2.22 20.60
CA MET A 102 -27.37 -3.38 21.09
C MET A 102 -28.08 -4.68 20.74
N ALA A 103 -29.36 -4.82 21.11
CA ALA A 103 -30.15 -6.02 20.81
C ALA A 103 -30.19 -6.33 19.30
N SER A 104 -30.32 -5.29 18.47
CA SER A 104 -30.32 -5.47 17.01
C SER A 104 -28.96 -5.93 16.47
N VAL A 105 -27.85 -5.36 16.93
CA VAL A 105 -26.50 -5.74 16.51
C VAL A 105 -26.18 -7.17 16.95
N VAL A 106 -26.51 -7.50 18.20
CA VAL A 106 -26.38 -8.86 18.75
C VAL A 106 -27.13 -9.88 17.91
N GLN A 107 -28.38 -9.56 17.53
CA GLN A 107 -29.18 -10.42 16.68
C GLN A 107 -28.54 -10.63 15.31
N GLU A 108 -28.00 -9.58 14.68
CA GLU A 108 -27.33 -9.69 13.39
C GLU A 108 -26.04 -10.51 13.45
N LEU A 109 -25.25 -10.37 14.52
CA LEU A 109 -24.01 -11.14 14.74
C LEU A 109 -24.31 -12.63 14.96
N ARG A 110 -25.26 -12.95 15.84
CA ARG A 110 -25.71 -14.34 16.08
C ARG A 110 -26.28 -14.97 14.82
N ASN A 111 -27.09 -14.22 14.06
CA ASN A 111 -27.60 -14.67 12.77
C ASN A 111 -26.48 -14.92 11.75
N SER A 112 -25.48 -14.03 11.66
CA SER A 112 -24.31 -14.22 10.77
C SER A 112 -23.58 -15.52 11.06
N ALA A 113 -23.33 -15.82 12.35
CA ALA A 113 -22.67 -17.06 12.77
C ALA A 113 -23.51 -18.30 12.43
N ALA A 114 -24.81 -18.28 12.74
CA ALA A 114 -25.71 -19.40 12.45
C ALA A 114 -25.87 -19.67 10.94
N MET A 115 -25.95 -18.61 10.12
CA MET A 115 -25.97 -18.74 8.67
C MET A 115 -24.66 -19.32 8.14
N LEU A 116 -23.51 -18.85 8.64
CA LEU A 116 -22.21 -19.38 8.25
C LEU A 116 -22.05 -20.87 8.61
N GLU A 117 -22.53 -21.29 9.78
CA GLU A 117 -22.55 -22.72 10.15
C GLU A 117 -23.26 -23.55 9.08
N LYS A 118 -24.44 -23.11 8.62
CA LYS A 118 -25.16 -23.82 7.57
C LYS A 118 -24.45 -23.77 6.22
N TRP A 119 -23.83 -22.64 5.87
CA TRP A 119 -22.98 -22.54 4.68
C TRP A 119 -21.81 -23.54 4.73
N MET A 120 -21.18 -23.74 5.89
CA MET A 120 -20.12 -24.74 6.07
C MET A 120 -20.65 -26.17 5.93
N GLU A 121 -21.83 -26.46 6.46
CA GLU A 121 -22.48 -27.77 6.30
C GLU A 121 -22.75 -28.10 4.83
N LEU A 122 -23.32 -27.14 4.07
CA LEU A 122 -23.56 -27.29 2.64
C LEU A 122 -22.26 -27.39 1.84
N GLY A 123 -21.26 -26.57 2.19
CA GLY A 123 -19.94 -26.58 1.56
C GLY A 123 -19.16 -27.87 1.80
N TRP A 124 -19.43 -28.60 2.88
CA TRP A 124 -18.82 -29.93 3.14
C TRP A 124 -19.33 -31.01 2.19
N GLN A 125 -20.54 -30.84 1.64
CA GLN A 125 -21.12 -31.78 0.68
C GLN A 125 -20.66 -31.50 -0.76
N THR A 126 -19.97 -30.37 -0.99
CA THR A 126 -19.55 -29.94 -2.32
C THR A 126 -18.20 -30.58 -2.68
N PRO A 127 -18.05 -31.20 -3.86
CA PRO A 127 -16.76 -31.72 -4.30
C PRO A 127 -15.74 -30.59 -4.50
N ILE A 128 -14.45 -30.93 -4.45
CA ILE A 128 -13.39 -29.97 -4.78
C ILE A 128 -13.54 -29.58 -6.25
N LEU A 129 -13.68 -28.28 -6.50
CA LEU A 129 -13.86 -27.73 -7.84
C LEU A 129 -12.55 -27.67 -8.63
N ASP A 130 -12.70 -27.71 -9.95
CA ASP A 130 -11.62 -27.65 -10.94
C ASP A 130 -11.97 -26.69 -12.10
N LEU A 131 -11.13 -26.62 -13.13
CA LEU A 131 -11.34 -25.73 -14.27
C LEU A 131 -12.53 -26.15 -15.17
N ASP A 132 -13.11 -27.33 -14.97
CA ASP A 132 -14.29 -27.81 -15.70
C ASP A 132 -15.60 -27.58 -14.94
N SER A 133 -15.51 -27.23 -13.67
CA SER A 133 -16.63 -26.80 -12.85
C SER A 133 -17.31 -25.55 -13.41
N SER A 134 -18.64 -25.45 -13.26
CA SER A 134 -19.40 -24.34 -13.81
C SER A 134 -19.15 -23.04 -13.03
N PHE A 135 -19.47 -21.89 -13.65
CA PHE A 135 -19.36 -20.61 -12.94
C PHE A 135 -20.29 -20.56 -11.70
N LEU A 136 -21.43 -21.23 -11.76
CA LEU A 136 -22.36 -21.34 -10.62
C LEU A 136 -21.80 -22.18 -9.47
N ASP A 137 -21.00 -23.20 -9.76
CA ASP A 137 -20.30 -23.97 -8.72
C ASP A 137 -19.29 -23.06 -8.00
N TRP A 138 -18.53 -22.27 -8.77
CA TRP A 138 -17.60 -21.27 -8.22
C TRP A 138 -18.29 -20.14 -7.44
N GLU A 139 -19.51 -19.75 -7.81
CA GLU A 139 -20.33 -18.83 -7.01
C GLU A 139 -20.69 -19.41 -5.64
N ARG A 140 -21.02 -20.71 -5.61
CA ARG A 140 -21.47 -21.41 -4.40
C ARG A 140 -20.32 -21.91 -3.53
N SER A 141 -19.08 -21.89 -4.04
CA SER A 141 -17.89 -22.26 -3.27
C SER A 141 -17.43 -21.17 -2.30
N VAL A 142 -17.96 -19.94 -2.43
CA VAL A 142 -17.71 -18.88 -1.45
C VAL A 142 -18.55 -19.17 -0.22
N VAL A 143 -17.92 -19.70 0.84
CA VAL A 143 -18.55 -20.16 2.09
C VAL A 143 -18.36 -19.16 3.22
N THR A 144 -17.18 -18.55 3.35
CA THR A 144 -16.84 -17.68 4.49
C THR A 144 -17.44 -16.28 4.42
N GLY A 145 -17.83 -15.81 3.23
CA GLY A 145 -18.51 -14.53 3.03
C GLY A 145 -17.54 -13.35 2.95
N HIS A 146 -17.98 -12.16 3.34
CA HIS A 146 -17.13 -10.96 3.27
C HIS A 146 -15.91 -11.09 4.20
N PRO A 147 -14.69 -10.77 3.74
CA PRO A 147 -13.45 -11.02 4.49
C PRO A 147 -13.34 -10.27 5.82
N THR A 148 -13.84 -9.03 5.86
CA THR A 148 -13.65 -8.10 6.99
C THR A 148 -14.95 -7.69 7.70
N HIS A 149 -16.12 -8.11 7.20
CA HIS A 149 -17.41 -7.61 7.70
C HIS A 149 -17.95 -8.48 8.85
N PRO A 150 -18.22 -7.96 10.05
CA PRO A 150 -18.70 -8.78 11.17
C PRO A 150 -20.02 -9.49 10.85
N PHE A 151 -20.90 -8.82 10.12
CA PHE A 151 -22.18 -9.34 9.65
C PHE A 151 -22.08 -10.09 8.30
N HIS A 152 -20.93 -10.70 7.99
CA HIS A 152 -20.55 -11.26 6.68
C HIS A 152 -21.60 -12.20 6.05
N ARG A 153 -22.38 -12.91 6.85
CA ARG A 153 -23.40 -13.89 6.41
C ARG A 153 -24.79 -13.62 6.97
N THR A 154 -25.01 -12.48 7.61
CA THR A 154 -26.33 -12.10 8.10
C THR A 154 -27.35 -12.20 6.96
N CYS A 155 -28.49 -12.80 7.26
CA CYS A 155 -29.63 -12.94 6.38
C CYS A 155 -30.90 -12.90 7.23
N ILE A 156 -31.50 -11.71 7.34
CA ILE A 156 -32.71 -11.48 8.15
C ILE A 156 -33.82 -10.98 7.22
N ALA A 157 -34.97 -11.64 7.27
CA ALA A 157 -36.15 -11.20 6.55
C ALA A 157 -36.70 -9.88 7.13
N ASN A 158 -37.11 -8.96 6.26
CA ASN A 158 -37.94 -7.83 6.65
C ASN A 158 -39.28 -8.33 7.21
N ARG A 159 -39.94 -7.53 8.06
CA ARG A 159 -41.27 -7.81 8.65
C ARG A 159 -42.36 -8.21 7.65
N LEU A 160 -42.25 -7.81 6.38
CA LEU A 160 -43.19 -8.16 5.32
C LEU A 160 -43.00 -9.59 4.80
N LEU A 161 -41.88 -10.24 5.09
CA LEU A 161 -41.56 -11.59 4.64
C LEU A 161 -41.69 -12.59 5.79
N LYS A 162 -41.77 -13.88 5.45
CA LYS A 162 -41.62 -14.95 6.43
C LYS A 162 -40.21 -14.87 7.04
N PRO A 163 -40.05 -15.11 8.36
CA PRO A 163 -38.74 -15.21 9.00
C PRO A 163 -37.81 -16.15 8.25
N VAL A 164 -36.51 -15.80 8.24
CA VAL A 164 -35.46 -16.57 7.57
C VAL A 164 -34.44 -17.01 8.60
N GLY A 165 -34.25 -18.32 8.70
CA GLY A 165 -33.22 -18.98 9.47
C GLY A 165 -32.31 -19.86 8.61
N PRO A 166 -31.27 -20.46 9.22
CA PRO A 166 -30.33 -21.35 8.54
C PRO A 166 -31.01 -22.48 7.76
N GLU A 167 -32.09 -23.05 8.29
CA GLU A 167 -32.87 -24.12 7.68
C GLU A 167 -33.52 -23.72 6.34
N ASN A 168 -33.73 -22.42 6.09
CA ASN A 168 -34.30 -21.94 4.85
C ASN A 168 -33.25 -21.74 3.74
N LEU A 169 -31.96 -21.74 4.09
CA LEU A 169 -30.88 -21.45 3.14
C LEU A 169 -30.91 -22.34 1.88
N PRO A 170 -31.13 -23.68 1.95
CA PRO A 170 -31.20 -24.51 0.75
C PRO A 170 -32.29 -24.08 -0.24
N GLY A 171 -33.45 -23.63 0.27
CA GLY A 171 -34.54 -23.11 -0.54
C GLY A 171 -34.24 -21.72 -1.11
N MET A 172 -33.52 -20.89 -0.36
CA MET A 172 -33.04 -19.59 -0.86
C MET A 172 -31.98 -19.75 -1.97
N LEU A 173 -31.20 -20.83 -1.92
CA LEU A 173 -30.20 -21.14 -2.96
C LEU A 173 -30.83 -21.73 -4.22
N ASN A 174 -32.03 -22.30 -4.13
CA ASN A 174 -32.77 -22.85 -5.27
C ASN A 174 -34.19 -22.26 -5.31
N PRO A 175 -34.33 -20.93 -5.50
CA PRO A 175 -35.59 -20.25 -5.28
C PRO A 175 -36.62 -20.54 -6.37
N GLY A 176 -37.89 -20.39 -6.00
CA GLY A 176 -38.98 -20.22 -6.96
C GLY A 176 -39.05 -18.79 -7.52
N ILE A 177 -39.61 -18.67 -8.72
CA ILE A 177 -39.92 -17.38 -9.35
C ILE A 177 -41.44 -17.27 -9.49
N SER A 178 -41.98 -16.13 -9.06
CA SER A 178 -43.37 -15.75 -9.23
C SER A 178 -43.49 -14.68 -10.31
N PHE A 179 -44.48 -14.78 -11.17
CA PHE A 179 -44.77 -13.82 -12.24
C PHE A 179 -46.05 -13.09 -11.89
N VAL A 180 -45.99 -11.76 -11.82
CA VAL A 180 -47.14 -10.89 -11.56
C VAL A 180 -47.44 -10.03 -12.78
N THR A 181 -48.71 -9.65 -13.00
CA THR A 181 -49.05 -8.57 -13.94
C THR A 181 -49.28 -7.27 -13.19
N VAL A 182 -48.87 -6.16 -13.81
CA VAL A 182 -49.13 -4.79 -13.33
C VAL A 182 -49.57 -3.88 -14.50
N PRO A 183 -50.41 -2.86 -14.26
CA PRO A 183 -50.78 -1.89 -15.31
C PRO A 183 -49.58 -1.16 -15.93
N ARG A 184 -49.66 -0.85 -17.23
CA ARG A 184 -48.59 -0.26 -18.07
C ARG A 184 -48.58 1.28 -18.05
N THR A 185 -49.21 1.92 -17.06
CA THR A 185 -49.11 3.37 -16.84
C THR A 185 -47.70 3.80 -16.36
N SER A 186 -46.79 2.82 -16.20
CA SER A 186 -45.40 2.96 -15.76
C SER A 186 -44.42 2.83 -16.93
N HIS A 187 -43.51 3.78 -17.11
CA HIS A 187 -42.43 3.67 -18.07
C HIS A 187 -41.48 2.53 -17.66
N PHE A 188 -41.46 1.44 -18.44
CA PHE A 188 -40.62 0.27 -18.19
C PHE A 188 -39.45 0.21 -19.19
N GLY A 189 -38.25 -0.01 -18.68
CA GLY A 189 -37.08 -0.39 -19.49
C GLY A 189 -37.24 -1.81 -20.03
N ILE A 190 -37.68 -1.93 -21.28
CA ILE A 190 -37.87 -3.20 -22.02
C ILE A 190 -38.95 -4.10 -21.39
N SER A 191 -40.19 -3.87 -21.84
CA SER A 191 -41.38 -4.68 -21.54
C SER A 191 -41.38 -5.98 -22.36
N VAL A 192 -41.54 -7.13 -21.70
CA VAL A 192 -42.06 -8.33 -22.36
C VAL A 192 -43.52 -8.05 -22.68
N ALA A 193 -43.85 -8.00 -23.97
CA ALA A 193 -45.17 -7.64 -24.45
C ALA A 193 -46.25 -8.60 -23.93
N GLY A 194 -47.06 -8.12 -22.99
CA GLY A 194 -48.37 -8.67 -22.66
C GLY A 194 -49.47 -7.94 -23.44
N SER A 195 -50.60 -8.64 -23.66
CA SER A 195 -51.82 -8.09 -24.25
C SER A 195 -52.21 -6.76 -23.62
N GLN A 196 -52.53 -5.79 -24.48
CA GLN A 196 -52.86 -4.38 -24.21
C GLN A 196 -53.12 -4.01 -22.73
N GLY A 197 -52.23 -3.21 -22.15
CA GLY A 197 -52.46 -2.51 -20.88
C GLY A 197 -51.66 -3.00 -19.68
N ASN A 198 -51.17 -4.25 -19.65
CA ASN A 198 -50.42 -4.79 -18.50
C ASN A 198 -48.99 -5.27 -18.87
N THR A 199 -48.07 -5.23 -17.91
CA THR A 199 -46.69 -5.74 -17.99
C THR A 199 -46.49 -6.89 -17.01
N THR A 200 -45.85 -7.96 -17.46
CA THR A 200 -45.49 -9.09 -16.59
C THR A 200 -44.13 -8.86 -15.96
N VAL A 201 -44.05 -8.97 -14.63
CA VAL A 201 -42.82 -8.79 -13.86
C VAL A 201 -42.51 -10.07 -13.08
N PRO A 202 -41.30 -10.65 -13.25
CA PRO A 202 -40.85 -11.73 -12.39
C PRO A 202 -40.34 -11.19 -11.05
N CYS A 203 -40.56 -11.93 -9.97
CA CYS A 203 -39.94 -11.70 -8.67
C CYS A 203 -39.58 -13.05 -8.01
N LEU A 204 -38.68 -13.02 -7.03
CA LEU A 204 -38.47 -14.19 -6.18
C LEU A 204 -39.76 -14.50 -5.42
N THR A 205 -40.18 -15.76 -5.37
CA THR A 205 -41.41 -16.15 -4.65
C THR A 205 -41.36 -15.74 -3.17
N GLN A 206 -40.18 -15.77 -2.56
CA GLN A 206 -39.99 -15.28 -1.19
C GLN A 206 -40.21 -13.77 -1.04
N HIS A 207 -39.98 -12.99 -2.10
CA HIS A 207 -40.15 -11.54 -2.10
C HIS A 207 -41.61 -11.11 -2.37
N LEU A 208 -42.41 -12.00 -2.98
CA LEU A 208 -43.78 -11.73 -3.41
C LEU A 208 -44.65 -11.02 -2.35
N PRO A 209 -44.66 -11.40 -1.05
CA PRO A 209 -45.46 -10.69 -0.06
C PRO A 209 -45.14 -9.20 0.08
N ALA A 210 -43.86 -8.84 -0.03
CA ALA A 210 -43.45 -7.44 0.03
C ALA A 210 -43.78 -6.68 -1.26
N LEU A 211 -43.72 -7.34 -2.42
CA LEU A 211 -44.17 -6.76 -3.69
C LEU A 211 -45.66 -6.46 -3.64
N LEU A 212 -46.50 -7.44 -3.28
CA LEU A 212 -47.97 -7.27 -3.21
C LEU A 212 -48.40 -6.23 -2.17
N HIS A 213 -47.58 -5.99 -1.14
CA HIS A 213 -47.85 -4.94 -0.15
C HIS A 213 -47.76 -3.53 -0.74
N TYR A 214 -46.73 -3.25 -1.55
CA TYR A 214 -46.51 -1.93 -2.15
C TYR A 214 -47.15 -1.76 -3.55
N PHE A 215 -47.58 -2.86 -4.15
CA PHE A 215 -48.26 -2.92 -5.45
C PHE A 215 -49.53 -3.78 -5.31
N PRO A 216 -50.55 -3.30 -4.59
CA PRO A 216 -51.79 -4.06 -4.36
C PRO A 216 -52.57 -4.37 -5.65
N GLU A 217 -52.32 -3.64 -6.73
CA GLU A 217 -52.85 -3.89 -8.07
C GLU A 217 -52.13 -5.01 -8.83
N ALA A 218 -51.02 -5.53 -8.28
CA ALA A 218 -50.28 -6.60 -8.92
C ALA A 218 -51.01 -7.95 -8.76
N GLU A 219 -51.29 -8.61 -9.87
CA GLU A 219 -51.98 -9.90 -9.88
C GLU A 219 -51.00 -11.06 -10.16
N LEU A 220 -50.96 -12.06 -9.28
CA LEU A 220 -50.13 -13.26 -9.46
C LEU A 220 -50.66 -14.12 -10.62
N ILE A 221 -49.84 -14.31 -11.65
CA ILE A 221 -50.13 -15.16 -12.80
C ILE A 221 -49.76 -16.61 -12.49
N LYS A 222 -48.52 -16.82 -12.05
CA LYS A 222 -47.93 -18.15 -11.90
C LYS A 222 -46.75 -18.11 -10.94
N THR A 223 -46.60 -19.16 -10.15
CA THR A 223 -45.39 -19.46 -9.39
C THR A 223 -44.76 -20.73 -9.90
N VAL A 224 -43.46 -20.70 -10.18
CA VAL A 224 -42.67 -21.86 -10.58
C VAL A 224 -41.66 -22.16 -9.47
N PRO A 225 -41.89 -23.18 -8.62
CA PRO A 225 -41.00 -23.49 -7.51
C PRO A 225 -39.67 -24.07 -8.01
N ASN A 226 -38.58 -23.78 -7.30
CA ASN A 226 -37.25 -24.36 -7.50
C ASN A 226 -36.74 -24.33 -8.96
N CYS A 227 -37.08 -23.29 -9.71
CA CYS A 227 -36.75 -23.17 -11.13
C CYS A 227 -35.45 -22.40 -11.40
N ALA A 228 -34.85 -21.82 -10.37
CA ALA A 228 -33.67 -20.99 -10.49
C ALA A 228 -32.59 -21.40 -9.49
N VAL A 229 -31.35 -21.04 -9.81
CA VAL A 229 -30.14 -21.32 -9.02
C VAL A 229 -29.58 -19.97 -8.59
N ALA A 230 -29.56 -19.70 -7.29
CA ALA A 230 -29.00 -18.45 -6.77
C ALA A 230 -27.48 -18.43 -6.80
N GLN A 231 -26.93 -17.27 -7.18
CA GLN A 231 -25.52 -16.92 -7.11
C GLN A 231 -25.14 -16.44 -5.68
N GLY A 232 -23.89 -16.09 -5.43
CA GLY A 232 -23.39 -15.70 -4.11
C GLY A 232 -24.09 -14.47 -3.50
N ALA A 233 -24.75 -13.63 -4.31
CA ALA A 233 -25.57 -12.51 -3.85
C ALA A 233 -26.99 -12.89 -3.38
N MET A 234 -27.38 -14.16 -3.51
CA MET A 234 -28.71 -14.77 -3.26
C MET A 234 -29.84 -14.23 -4.15
N ARG A 235 -29.89 -12.92 -4.38
CA ARG A 235 -30.91 -12.23 -5.19
C ARG A 235 -30.66 -12.27 -6.70
N THR A 236 -29.45 -12.65 -7.10
CA THR A 236 -29.13 -12.88 -8.52
C THR A 236 -29.22 -14.36 -8.77
N VAL A 237 -30.01 -14.76 -9.76
CA VAL A 237 -30.27 -16.16 -10.06
C VAL A 237 -30.03 -16.44 -11.53
N SER A 238 -29.57 -17.65 -11.81
CA SER A 238 -29.49 -18.21 -13.16
C SER A 238 -30.65 -19.19 -13.32
N VAL A 239 -31.36 -19.11 -14.44
CA VAL A 239 -32.45 -20.02 -14.76
C VAL A 239 -31.94 -21.02 -15.81
N PRO A 240 -31.92 -22.33 -15.54
CA PRO A 240 -31.46 -23.32 -16.51
C PRO A 240 -32.19 -23.18 -17.85
N GLY A 241 -31.42 -23.12 -18.94
CA GLY A 241 -31.96 -22.94 -20.30
C GLY A 241 -32.30 -21.50 -20.69
N PHE A 242 -32.12 -20.52 -19.79
CA PHE A 242 -32.29 -19.10 -20.09
C PHE A 242 -30.93 -18.42 -20.30
N ALA A 243 -30.84 -17.53 -21.29
CA ALA A 243 -29.56 -16.94 -21.71
C ALA A 243 -29.02 -15.84 -20.78
N TYR A 244 -29.82 -15.39 -19.81
CA TYR A 244 -29.51 -14.27 -18.93
C TYR A 244 -29.62 -14.69 -17.47
N ASP A 245 -28.83 -14.04 -16.63
CA ASP A 245 -29.05 -14.03 -15.19
C ASP A 245 -30.06 -12.93 -14.83
N VAL A 246 -30.79 -13.13 -13.73
CA VAL A 246 -31.81 -12.18 -13.28
C VAL A 246 -31.50 -11.73 -11.86
N LYS A 247 -31.33 -10.42 -11.69
CA LYS A 247 -31.07 -9.78 -10.40
C LYS A 247 -32.38 -9.19 -9.88
N PHE A 248 -32.88 -9.74 -8.78
CA PHE A 248 -34.15 -9.33 -8.17
C PHE A 248 -33.97 -8.42 -6.97
N SER A 249 -34.99 -7.62 -6.68
CA SER A 249 -35.24 -7.13 -5.33
C SER A 249 -35.53 -8.29 -4.38
N LEU A 250 -34.91 -8.24 -3.20
CA LEU A 250 -35.13 -9.18 -2.10
C LEU A 250 -35.18 -8.40 -0.79
N ALA A 251 -36.33 -8.44 -0.11
CA ALA A 251 -36.53 -7.76 1.18
C ALA A 251 -35.90 -8.53 2.36
N CYS A 252 -34.66 -8.94 2.18
CA CYS A 252 -33.81 -9.50 3.22
C CYS A 252 -32.62 -8.56 3.45
N LEU A 253 -32.27 -8.38 4.72
CA LEU A 253 -31.03 -7.78 5.15
C LEU A 253 -29.92 -8.81 4.96
N VAL A 254 -29.06 -8.62 3.94
CA VAL A 254 -27.92 -9.51 3.67
C VAL A 254 -26.62 -8.73 3.80
N THR A 255 -25.75 -9.13 4.71
CA THR A 255 -24.52 -8.38 5.07
C THR A 255 -24.85 -6.94 5.50
N SER A 256 -25.82 -6.81 6.41
CA SER A 256 -26.34 -5.53 6.95
C SER A 256 -26.87 -4.53 5.91
N ALA A 257 -27.13 -4.97 4.67
CA ALA A 257 -27.75 -4.16 3.63
C ALA A 257 -29.07 -4.78 3.15
N LEU A 258 -30.13 -3.99 3.08
CA LEU A 258 -31.42 -4.43 2.53
C LEU A 258 -31.27 -4.65 1.01
N ARG A 259 -31.55 -5.87 0.56
CA ARG A 259 -31.27 -6.32 -0.81
C ARG A 259 -32.36 -5.99 -1.84
N VAL A 260 -33.13 -4.94 -1.62
CA VAL A 260 -34.06 -4.36 -2.60
C VAL A 260 -33.28 -3.42 -3.55
N LEU A 261 -33.44 -3.53 -4.86
CA LEU A 261 -32.65 -2.82 -5.88
C LEU A 261 -33.13 -1.38 -6.07
N PRO A 262 -32.25 -0.36 -6.07
CA PRO A 262 -32.67 1.02 -6.30
C PRO A 262 -33.24 1.25 -7.71
N CYS A 263 -34.31 2.06 -7.83
CA CYS A 263 -34.92 2.39 -9.13
C CYS A 263 -33.93 3.02 -10.10
N TRP A 264 -33.08 3.96 -9.63
CA TRP A 264 -32.08 4.63 -10.46
C TRP A 264 -31.09 3.63 -11.11
N SER A 265 -30.79 2.52 -10.42
CA SER A 265 -29.84 1.52 -10.95
C SER A 265 -30.45 0.72 -12.09
N ALA A 266 -31.77 0.51 -12.07
CA ALA A 266 -32.49 -0.12 -13.17
C ALA A 266 -32.56 0.81 -14.38
N ASP A 267 -32.81 2.09 -14.17
CA ASP A 267 -32.90 3.09 -15.23
C ASP A 267 -31.56 3.31 -15.94
N ALA A 268 -30.47 3.43 -15.17
CA ALA A 268 -29.13 3.66 -15.70
C ALA A 268 -28.48 2.41 -16.34
N ALA A 269 -28.94 1.20 -16.04
CA ALA A 269 -28.24 -0.05 -16.35
C ALA A 269 -27.86 -0.23 -17.83
N PRO A 270 -28.77 -0.06 -18.81
CA PRO A 270 -28.43 -0.24 -20.23
C PRO A 270 -27.42 0.80 -20.72
N LYS A 271 -27.61 2.08 -20.37
CA LYS A 271 -26.71 3.17 -20.78
C LYS A 271 -25.33 3.02 -20.17
N LEU A 272 -25.27 2.70 -18.88
CA LEU A 272 -24.01 2.41 -18.19
C LEU A 272 -23.30 1.20 -18.80
N THR A 273 -24.03 0.14 -19.16
CA THR A 273 -23.46 -1.03 -19.83
C THR A 273 -22.80 -0.65 -21.16
N CYS A 274 -23.46 0.16 -21.99
CA CYS A 274 -22.92 0.62 -23.27
C CYS A 274 -21.61 1.42 -23.07
N LEU A 275 -21.65 2.43 -22.19
CA LEU A 275 -20.49 3.26 -21.88
C LEU A 275 -19.30 2.41 -21.38
N LEU A 276 -19.55 1.52 -20.42
CA LEU A 276 -18.48 0.72 -19.81
C LEU A 276 -17.89 -0.28 -20.80
N LYS A 277 -18.67 -0.85 -21.72
CA LYS A 277 -18.16 -1.72 -22.78
C LYS A 277 -17.30 -0.95 -23.79
N GLU A 278 -17.63 0.30 -24.07
CA GLU A 278 -16.88 1.16 -25.00
C GLU A 278 -15.51 1.56 -24.44
N ILE A 279 -15.43 1.97 -23.18
CA ILE A 279 -14.18 2.45 -22.57
C ILE A 279 -13.25 1.33 -22.07
N SER A 280 -13.76 0.10 -21.94
CA SER A 280 -13.01 -1.00 -21.33
C SER A 280 -12.06 -1.67 -22.32
N PRO A 281 -10.85 -2.07 -21.88
CA PRO A 281 -9.94 -2.81 -22.74
C PRO A 281 -10.54 -4.19 -23.12
N PRO A 282 -10.19 -4.77 -24.29
CA PRO A 282 -10.78 -6.03 -24.78
C PRO A 282 -10.68 -7.22 -23.82
N ASN A 283 -9.66 -7.23 -22.97
CA ASN A 283 -9.42 -8.29 -21.99
C ASN A 283 -10.20 -8.11 -20.67
N LEU A 284 -10.93 -7.00 -20.51
CA LEU A 284 -11.89 -6.77 -19.44
C LEU A 284 -13.31 -6.93 -19.99
N TRP A 285 -13.98 -8.02 -19.63
CA TRP A 285 -15.36 -8.26 -20.04
C TRP A 285 -16.34 -7.60 -19.07
N ILE A 286 -17.24 -6.78 -19.59
CA ILE A 286 -18.36 -6.24 -18.81
C ILE A 286 -19.48 -7.27 -18.81
N VAL A 287 -19.91 -7.72 -17.63
CA VAL A 287 -21.13 -8.50 -17.46
C VAL A 287 -22.31 -7.51 -17.50
N GLY A 288 -22.82 -7.24 -18.71
CA GLY A 288 -23.75 -6.15 -18.96
C GLY A 288 -25.09 -6.33 -18.26
N GLU A 289 -25.65 -5.23 -17.75
CA GLU A 289 -27.03 -5.14 -17.25
C GLU A 289 -27.88 -4.49 -18.37
N ILE A 290 -28.54 -5.32 -19.16
CA ILE A 290 -29.03 -4.95 -20.51
C ILE A 290 -30.50 -4.50 -20.56
N ALA A 291 -31.26 -4.82 -19.52
CA ALA A 291 -32.68 -4.50 -19.42
C ALA A 291 -33.09 -4.48 -17.94
N ALA A 292 -34.10 -3.70 -17.59
CA ALA A 292 -34.57 -3.64 -16.21
C ALA A 292 -36.00 -3.12 -16.11
N VAL A 293 -36.74 -3.69 -15.17
CA VAL A 293 -38.10 -3.27 -14.83
C VAL A 293 -38.10 -2.72 -13.41
N THR A 294 -38.82 -1.64 -13.15
CA THR A 294 -38.92 -1.00 -11.83
C THR A 294 -40.27 -0.31 -11.65
N GLY A 295 -40.66 -0.04 -10.40
CA GLY A 295 -41.86 0.74 -10.09
C GLY A 295 -41.71 2.22 -10.43
N ASN A 296 -42.84 2.91 -10.61
CA ASN A 296 -42.92 4.34 -10.94
C ASN A 296 -43.70 5.15 -9.89
N GLN A 297 -43.94 4.60 -8.70
CA GLN A 297 -44.57 5.35 -7.62
C GLN A 297 -43.77 6.59 -7.27
N GLN A 298 -44.45 7.60 -6.73
CA GLN A 298 -43.80 8.83 -6.23
C GLN A 298 -42.79 8.52 -5.12
N ASP A 299 -43.10 7.56 -4.24
CA ASP A 299 -42.16 7.08 -3.24
C ASP A 299 -41.20 6.05 -3.85
N MET A 300 -39.98 6.51 -4.14
CA MET A 300 -38.90 5.67 -4.65
C MET A 300 -38.46 4.55 -3.67
N ALA A 301 -38.72 4.69 -2.37
CA ALA A 301 -38.43 3.65 -1.38
C ALA A 301 -39.42 2.47 -1.47
N GLU A 302 -40.63 2.72 -1.94
CA GLU A 302 -41.65 1.69 -2.21
C GLU A 302 -41.48 1.12 -3.63
N ALA A 303 -41.26 1.99 -4.62
CA ALA A 303 -41.13 1.62 -6.03
C ALA A 303 -40.05 0.55 -6.30
N ARG A 304 -38.97 0.58 -5.51
CA ARG A 304 -37.84 -0.37 -5.60
C ARG A 304 -38.21 -1.84 -5.34
N TYR A 305 -39.36 -2.12 -4.73
CA TYR A 305 -39.80 -3.50 -4.45
C TYR A 305 -40.25 -4.28 -5.69
N MET A 306 -40.51 -3.62 -6.82
CA MET A 306 -40.79 -4.27 -8.12
C MET A 306 -39.52 -4.50 -8.95
N THR A 307 -38.37 -3.96 -8.52
CA THR A 307 -37.21 -3.85 -9.38
C THR A 307 -36.56 -5.20 -9.70
N CYS A 308 -36.29 -5.43 -10.99
CA CYS A 308 -35.60 -6.59 -11.51
C CYS A 308 -34.72 -6.18 -12.71
N ILE A 309 -33.49 -6.69 -12.78
CA ILE A 309 -32.49 -6.37 -13.81
C ILE A 309 -32.05 -7.66 -14.52
N LEU A 310 -32.08 -7.67 -15.85
CA LEU A 310 -31.50 -8.72 -16.69
C LEU A 310 -30.01 -8.46 -16.92
N ARG A 311 -29.21 -9.49 -16.68
CA ARG A 311 -27.75 -9.45 -16.76
C ARG A 311 -27.24 -10.52 -17.73
N GLU A 312 -26.24 -10.18 -18.52
CA GLU A 312 -25.59 -11.13 -19.43
C GLU A 312 -24.97 -12.31 -18.67
N ASN A 313 -25.17 -13.52 -19.19
CA ASN A 313 -24.44 -14.70 -18.74
C ASN A 313 -23.25 -14.96 -19.68
N LEU A 314 -22.03 -14.95 -19.14
CA LEU A 314 -20.80 -15.07 -19.94
C LEU A 314 -20.31 -16.51 -20.13
N GLU A 315 -21.03 -17.51 -19.60
CA GLU A 315 -20.56 -18.90 -19.58
C GLU A 315 -20.43 -19.49 -20.98
N SER A 316 -21.39 -19.22 -21.88
CA SER A 316 -21.32 -19.66 -23.27
C SER A 316 -20.11 -19.07 -24.01
N ARG A 317 -19.79 -17.79 -23.75
CA ARG A 317 -18.63 -17.12 -24.32
C ARG A 317 -17.32 -17.71 -23.79
N ALA A 318 -17.25 -17.99 -22.49
CA ALA A 318 -16.09 -18.63 -21.88
C ALA A 318 -15.85 -20.04 -22.45
N LYS A 319 -16.91 -20.83 -22.63
CA LYS A 319 -16.84 -22.16 -23.27
C LYS A 319 -16.28 -22.08 -24.68
N GLN A 320 -16.75 -21.15 -25.51
CA GLN A 320 -16.23 -20.92 -26.87
C GLN A 320 -14.73 -20.57 -26.88
N ASN A 321 -14.25 -19.86 -25.85
CA ASN A 321 -12.86 -19.46 -25.73
C ASN A 321 -11.97 -20.49 -24.99
N ASN A 322 -12.51 -21.64 -24.59
CA ASN A 322 -11.83 -22.61 -23.73
C ASN A 322 -11.29 -21.98 -22.42
N GLU A 323 -12.12 -21.14 -21.80
CA GLU A 323 -11.85 -20.44 -20.55
C GLU A 323 -12.78 -20.92 -19.43
N ALA A 324 -12.24 -21.00 -18.21
CA ALA A 324 -13.00 -21.09 -16.98
C ALA A 324 -13.25 -19.69 -16.41
N LEU A 325 -14.45 -19.47 -15.89
CA LEU A 325 -14.81 -18.26 -15.13
C LEU A 325 -14.79 -18.61 -13.65
N ILE A 326 -13.99 -17.90 -12.86
CA ILE A 326 -13.85 -18.15 -11.43
C ILE A 326 -13.92 -16.82 -10.67
N LEU A 327 -14.72 -16.75 -9.61
CA LEU A 327 -14.70 -15.56 -8.74
C LEU A 327 -13.34 -15.40 -8.07
N SER A 328 -12.85 -14.16 -7.99
CA SER A 328 -11.61 -13.86 -7.27
C SER A 328 -11.73 -14.23 -5.79
N SER A 329 -12.91 -14.01 -5.17
CA SER A 329 -13.18 -14.47 -3.81
C SER A 329 -13.18 -16.00 -3.66
N ALA A 330 -13.59 -16.74 -4.69
CA ALA A 330 -13.57 -18.21 -4.65
C ALA A 330 -12.14 -18.75 -4.67
N LEU A 331 -11.21 -18.11 -5.39
CA LEU A 331 -9.79 -18.48 -5.38
C LEU A 331 -9.15 -18.36 -3.98
N MET A 332 -9.66 -17.45 -3.15
CA MET A 332 -9.18 -17.21 -1.78
C MET A 332 -9.76 -18.21 -0.76
N GLU A 333 -10.81 -18.96 -1.13
CA GLU A 333 -11.44 -19.95 -0.26
C GLU A 333 -10.60 -21.21 -0.15
N LYS A 334 -10.65 -21.86 1.02
CA LYS A 334 -10.05 -23.17 1.25
C LYS A 334 -11.15 -24.23 1.05
N PRO A 335 -10.98 -25.19 0.12
CA PRO A 335 -11.95 -26.24 -0.08
C PRO A 335 -12.12 -27.03 1.22
N THR A 336 -13.34 -27.45 1.46
CA THR A 336 -13.75 -28.01 2.73
C THR A 336 -12.94 -29.28 3.07
N GLY A 337 -12.24 -29.26 4.20
CA GLY A 337 -11.34 -30.35 4.62
C GLY A 337 -9.87 -30.19 4.21
N GLY A 338 -9.54 -29.20 3.36
CA GLY A 338 -8.19 -28.85 2.96
C GLY A 338 -7.59 -27.65 3.73
N SER A 339 -6.27 -27.52 3.71
CA SER A 339 -5.52 -26.39 4.28
C SER A 339 -5.08 -25.35 3.25
N ARG A 340 -5.11 -25.70 1.97
CA ARG A 340 -4.70 -24.89 0.81
C ARG A 340 -5.91 -24.19 0.19
N THR A 341 -5.74 -22.99 -0.32
CA THR A 341 -6.75 -22.24 -1.09
C THR A 341 -7.02 -22.86 -2.46
N TYR A 342 -8.13 -22.50 -3.10
CA TYR A 342 -8.39 -22.87 -4.50
C TYR A 342 -7.32 -22.33 -5.46
N ALA A 343 -6.75 -21.14 -5.20
CA ALA A 343 -5.59 -20.65 -5.94
C ALA A 343 -4.41 -21.63 -5.85
N GLU A 344 -4.09 -22.10 -4.64
CA GLU A 344 -3.01 -23.08 -4.46
C GLU A 344 -3.31 -24.42 -5.15
N VAL A 345 -4.56 -24.90 -5.06
CA VAL A 345 -4.97 -26.19 -5.66
C VAL A 345 -4.96 -26.15 -7.18
N LEU A 346 -5.57 -25.14 -7.81
CA LEU A 346 -5.71 -25.05 -9.26
C LEU A 346 -4.38 -24.82 -9.99
N PHE A 347 -3.49 -24.04 -9.36
CA PHE A 347 -2.21 -23.64 -9.95
C PHE A 347 -1.02 -24.41 -9.39
N ASP A 348 -1.28 -25.43 -8.56
CA ASP A 348 -0.27 -26.31 -7.98
C ASP A 348 0.84 -25.54 -7.21
N LEU A 349 0.43 -24.57 -6.41
CA LEU A 349 1.36 -23.70 -5.67
C LEU A 349 1.77 -24.38 -4.36
N HIS A 350 2.99 -24.92 -4.30
CA HIS A 350 3.48 -25.66 -3.12
C HIS A 350 4.40 -24.84 -2.22
N THR A 351 5.17 -23.92 -2.81
CA THR A 351 6.15 -23.12 -2.08
C THR A 351 5.74 -21.65 -2.00
N THR A 352 6.27 -20.92 -1.03
CA THR A 352 6.14 -19.45 -0.97
C THR A 352 6.55 -18.80 -2.29
N ALA A 353 7.63 -19.27 -2.92
CA ALA A 353 8.10 -18.73 -4.19
C ALA A 353 7.08 -18.90 -5.33
N ASP A 354 6.38 -20.05 -5.37
CA ASP A 354 5.32 -20.29 -6.35
C ASP A 354 4.13 -19.36 -6.11
N LYS A 355 3.72 -19.23 -4.84
CA LYS A 355 2.65 -18.31 -4.41
C LYS A 355 2.97 -16.86 -4.80
N VAL A 356 4.17 -16.38 -4.51
CA VAL A 356 4.62 -15.01 -4.87
C VAL A 356 4.63 -14.83 -6.39
N ARG A 357 5.15 -15.80 -7.16
CA ARG A 357 5.18 -15.74 -8.63
C ARG A 357 3.77 -15.66 -9.21
N TRP A 358 2.87 -16.52 -8.75
CA TRP A 358 1.48 -16.54 -9.19
C TRP A 358 0.74 -15.26 -8.78
N PHE A 359 0.89 -14.83 -7.52
CA PHE A 359 0.26 -13.62 -6.99
C PHE A 359 0.69 -12.38 -7.78
N LYS A 360 1.99 -12.23 -8.08
CA LYS A 360 2.50 -11.14 -8.94
C LYS A 360 1.83 -11.15 -10.32
N SER A 361 1.72 -12.32 -10.95
CA SER A 361 1.03 -12.47 -12.24
C SER A 361 -0.46 -12.10 -12.14
N HIS A 362 -1.17 -12.60 -11.13
CA HIS A 362 -2.59 -12.29 -10.89
C HIS A 362 -2.81 -10.79 -10.70
N VAL A 363 -2.00 -10.17 -9.83
CA VAL A 363 -2.04 -8.73 -9.54
C VAL A 363 -1.72 -7.92 -10.79
N GLN A 364 -0.70 -8.30 -11.57
CA GLN A 364 -0.32 -7.59 -12.79
C GLN A 364 -1.48 -7.55 -13.80
N HIS A 365 -2.15 -8.68 -14.04
CA HIS A 365 -3.30 -8.74 -14.94
C HIS A 365 -4.46 -7.88 -14.39
N LEU A 366 -4.81 -8.05 -13.12
CA LEU A 366 -5.89 -7.32 -12.47
C LEU A 366 -5.67 -5.80 -12.52
N LEU A 367 -4.49 -5.35 -12.10
CA LEU A 367 -4.10 -3.94 -12.10
C LEU A 367 -4.13 -3.35 -13.53
N SER A 368 -3.60 -4.07 -14.51
CA SER A 368 -3.58 -3.57 -15.90
C SER A 368 -4.98 -3.27 -16.45
N LEU A 369 -5.99 -4.05 -16.04
CA LEU A 369 -7.37 -3.90 -16.48
C LEU A 369 -8.15 -2.88 -15.63
N ALA A 370 -7.93 -2.87 -14.32
CA ALA A 370 -8.64 -1.98 -13.41
C ALA A 370 -8.21 -0.52 -13.55
N LEU A 371 -6.93 -0.28 -13.83
CA LEU A 371 -6.35 1.06 -13.80
C LEU A 371 -6.45 1.80 -15.13
N GLY A 372 -6.58 1.09 -16.25
CA GLY A 372 -6.75 1.70 -17.57
C GLY A 372 -7.95 2.66 -17.62
N PRO A 373 -9.16 2.20 -17.29
CA PRO A 373 -10.36 3.05 -17.24
C PRO A 373 -10.29 4.15 -16.19
N LEU A 374 -9.68 3.88 -15.02
CA LEU A 374 -9.50 4.87 -13.97
C LEU A 374 -8.62 6.04 -14.43
N VAL A 375 -7.45 5.76 -14.99
CA VAL A 375 -6.48 6.79 -15.35
C VAL A 375 -6.93 7.57 -16.60
N ARG A 376 -7.47 6.88 -17.61
CA ARG A 376 -7.85 7.50 -18.88
C ARG A 376 -9.19 8.20 -18.84
N HIS A 377 -10.17 7.58 -18.20
CA HIS A 377 -11.57 7.99 -18.27
C HIS A 377 -12.11 8.48 -16.93
N GLN A 378 -11.32 8.43 -15.85
CA GLN A 378 -11.80 8.70 -14.48
C GLN A 378 -13.03 7.86 -14.15
N VAL A 379 -12.99 6.57 -14.53
CA VAL A 379 -14.02 5.57 -14.24
C VAL A 379 -13.47 4.52 -13.29
N GLY A 380 -14.07 4.47 -12.10
CA GLY A 380 -13.68 3.59 -11.01
C GLY A 380 -14.58 2.35 -10.94
N PHE A 381 -14.06 1.22 -11.42
CA PHE A 381 -14.71 -0.08 -11.25
C PHE A 381 -14.51 -0.63 -9.83
N GLU A 382 -15.55 -1.28 -9.30
CA GLU A 382 -15.53 -1.87 -7.97
C GLU A 382 -14.96 -3.30 -7.98
N PHE A 383 -13.64 -3.42 -8.22
CA PHE A 383 -12.90 -4.69 -8.32
C PHE A 383 -12.70 -5.44 -6.98
N HIS A 384 -13.73 -5.53 -6.14
CA HIS A 384 -13.69 -6.41 -4.97
C HIS A 384 -13.85 -7.89 -5.36
N GLY A 385 -13.53 -8.81 -4.45
CA GLY A 385 -13.46 -10.25 -4.74
C GLY A 385 -14.75 -10.85 -5.36
N GLN A 386 -15.93 -10.40 -4.91
CA GLN A 386 -17.23 -10.88 -5.44
C GLN A 386 -17.63 -10.30 -6.81
N ASN A 387 -17.11 -9.14 -7.21
CA ASN A 387 -17.41 -8.53 -8.52
C ASN A 387 -16.39 -8.92 -9.59
N SER A 388 -15.20 -9.37 -9.16
CA SER A 388 -14.07 -9.68 -10.03
C SER A 388 -14.07 -11.15 -10.43
N ILE A 389 -14.29 -11.45 -11.71
CA ILE A 389 -14.30 -12.81 -12.25
C ILE A 389 -13.00 -13.01 -13.03
N VAL A 390 -12.13 -13.91 -12.58
CA VAL A 390 -10.90 -14.28 -13.27
C VAL A 390 -11.24 -15.19 -14.45
N ARG A 391 -10.66 -14.92 -15.62
CA ARG A 391 -10.77 -15.75 -16.81
C ARG A 391 -9.49 -16.57 -16.99
N ILE A 392 -9.59 -17.89 -16.89
CA ILE A 392 -8.43 -18.79 -16.91
C ILE A 392 -8.53 -19.71 -18.12
N CYS A 393 -7.47 -19.79 -18.92
CA CYS A 393 -7.41 -20.75 -20.01
C CYS A 393 -7.37 -22.18 -19.46
N LYS A 394 -8.34 -23.02 -19.83
CA LYS A 394 -8.42 -24.42 -19.35
C LYS A 394 -7.20 -25.26 -19.75
N ARG A 395 -6.63 -24.97 -20.93
CA ARG A 395 -5.49 -25.73 -21.48
C ARG A 395 -4.15 -25.36 -20.84
N THR A 396 -3.88 -24.06 -20.68
CA THR A 396 -2.56 -23.58 -20.22
C THR A 396 -2.55 -23.19 -18.74
N ARG A 397 -3.73 -23.10 -18.11
CA ARG A 397 -3.96 -22.50 -16.80
C ARG A 397 -3.51 -21.03 -16.71
N ALA A 398 -3.24 -20.35 -17.83
CA ALA A 398 -2.88 -18.93 -17.82
C ALA A 398 -4.10 -18.05 -17.51
N ILE A 399 -3.87 -16.92 -16.84
CA ILE A 399 -4.88 -15.88 -16.66
C ILE A 399 -4.98 -15.10 -17.98
N ASN A 400 -6.12 -15.18 -18.66
CA ASN A 400 -6.35 -14.49 -19.94
C ASN A 400 -6.91 -13.07 -19.75
N GLY A 401 -7.50 -12.79 -18.59
CA GLY A 401 -8.12 -11.51 -18.30
C GLY A 401 -9.13 -11.62 -17.17
N PHE A 402 -10.02 -10.63 -17.10
CA PHE A 402 -11.06 -10.55 -16.07
C PHE A 402 -12.41 -10.21 -16.70
N ALA A 403 -13.49 -10.53 -16.00
CA ALA A 403 -14.79 -9.94 -16.18
C ALA A 403 -15.22 -9.21 -14.90
N ILE A 404 -16.01 -8.15 -15.04
CA ILE A 404 -16.51 -7.33 -13.93
C ILE A 404 -18.04 -7.25 -14.00
N ARG A 405 -18.69 -7.31 -12.85
CA ARG A 405 -20.15 -7.24 -12.70
C ARG A 405 -20.56 -6.25 -11.61
N ASP A 406 -21.87 -6.10 -11.45
CA ASP A 406 -22.53 -5.19 -10.50
C ASP A 406 -22.23 -3.71 -10.77
N LEU A 407 -22.75 -3.22 -11.90
CA LEU A 407 -22.38 -1.92 -12.47
C LEU A 407 -22.88 -0.74 -11.63
N ALA A 408 -23.89 -0.94 -10.79
CA ALA A 408 -24.38 0.08 -9.86
C ALA A 408 -23.29 0.56 -8.86
N GLY A 409 -22.25 -0.24 -8.62
CA GLY A 409 -21.12 0.13 -7.76
C GLY A 409 -20.05 1.00 -8.45
N VAL A 410 -20.14 1.15 -9.78
CA VAL A 410 -19.17 1.94 -10.57
C VAL A 410 -19.34 3.42 -10.26
N LYS A 411 -18.22 4.12 -10.10
CA LYS A 411 -18.19 5.57 -9.90
C LYS A 411 -17.53 6.27 -11.09
N LEU A 412 -18.16 7.33 -11.57
CA LEU A 412 -17.75 8.07 -12.77
C LEU A 412 -17.42 9.52 -12.39
N HIS A 413 -16.37 10.11 -12.96
CA HIS A 413 -16.22 11.57 -12.94
C HIS A 413 -16.87 12.17 -14.19
N GLY A 414 -18.06 12.77 -14.01
CA GLY A 414 -18.92 13.21 -15.12
C GLY A 414 -18.22 14.18 -16.06
N ALA A 415 -17.65 15.26 -15.51
CA ALA A 415 -16.95 16.28 -16.29
C ALA A 415 -15.78 15.74 -17.13
N SER A 416 -15.07 14.71 -16.65
CA SER A 416 -13.98 14.10 -17.43
C SER A 416 -14.47 13.26 -18.60
N LEU A 417 -15.62 12.61 -18.46
CA LEU A 417 -16.24 11.83 -19.54
C LEU A 417 -16.86 12.76 -20.60
N GLU A 418 -17.54 13.81 -20.17
CA GLU A 418 -18.10 14.85 -21.05
C GLU A 418 -17.00 15.55 -21.86
N ALA A 419 -15.89 15.91 -21.21
CA ALA A 419 -14.72 16.50 -21.90
C ALA A 419 -14.10 15.55 -22.95
N GLN A 420 -14.34 14.25 -22.85
CA GLN A 420 -13.92 13.24 -23.81
C GLN A 420 -14.98 12.94 -24.88
N GLY A 421 -16.14 13.60 -24.83
CA GLY A 421 -17.24 13.45 -25.78
C GLY A 421 -18.24 12.34 -25.45
N PHE A 422 -18.21 11.77 -24.25
CA PHE A 422 -19.20 10.78 -23.80
C PHE A 422 -20.46 11.45 -23.27
N ASP A 423 -21.62 10.89 -23.60
CA ASP A 423 -22.92 11.32 -23.05
C ASP A 423 -23.19 10.65 -21.69
N VAL A 424 -23.15 11.45 -20.62
CA VAL A 424 -23.39 11.00 -19.24
C VAL A 424 -24.82 11.29 -18.73
N THR A 425 -25.71 11.83 -19.57
CA THR A 425 -27.10 12.14 -19.20
C THR A 425 -27.83 10.90 -18.67
N GLY A 426 -28.49 10.95 -17.52
CA GLY A 426 -29.13 9.77 -16.90
C GLY A 426 -28.17 8.86 -16.12
N LEU A 427 -26.88 9.25 -15.97
CA LEU A 427 -25.89 8.55 -15.13
C LEU A 427 -25.48 9.40 -13.90
N GLU A 428 -26.29 10.38 -13.52
CA GLU A 428 -25.99 11.35 -12.45
C GLU A 428 -25.78 10.65 -11.11
N ALA A 429 -26.58 9.61 -10.81
CA ALA A 429 -26.47 8.83 -9.57
C ALA A 429 -25.13 8.06 -9.44
N SER A 430 -24.53 7.67 -10.57
CA SER A 430 -23.21 7.02 -10.63
C SER A 430 -22.07 8.03 -10.77
N SER A 431 -22.37 9.30 -11.01
CA SER A 431 -21.38 10.34 -11.24
C SER A 431 -20.97 11.06 -9.94
N THR A 432 -19.83 11.73 -9.99
CA THR A 432 -19.31 12.61 -8.95
C THR A 432 -18.55 13.76 -9.61
N ASP A 433 -18.61 14.94 -9.00
CA ASP A 433 -17.81 16.11 -9.40
C ASP A 433 -16.42 16.10 -8.76
N ASP A 434 -16.21 15.21 -7.79
CA ASP A 434 -14.92 15.01 -7.13
C ASP A 434 -14.25 13.74 -7.66
N SER A 435 -13.18 13.95 -8.43
CA SER A 435 -12.36 12.85 -8.96
C SER A 435 -11.79 11.96 -7.85
N HIS A 436 -11.47 12.48 -6.66
CA HIS A 436 -10.90 11.68 -5.58
C HIS A 436 -11.84 10.57 -5.11
N GLN A 437 -13.15 10.80 -5.11
CA GLN A 437 -14.13 9.76 -4.77
C GLN A 437 -14.10 8.57 -5.74
N VAL A 438 -13.71 8.79 -7.01
CA VAL A 438 -13.50 7.70 -7.98
C VAL A 438 -12.28 6.88 -7.58
N TRP A 439 -11.19 7.54 -7.20
CA TRP A 439 -9.95 6.90 -6.76
C TRP A 439 -10.13 6.13 -5.45
N ASP A 440 -10.83 6.70 -4.47
CA ASP A 440 -11.16 6.04 -3.20
C ASP A 440 -11.99 4.78 -3.41
N ARG A 441 -12.94 4.82 -4.36
CA ARG A 441 -13.76 3.66 -4.73
C ARG A 441 -12.90 2.51 -5.23
N VAL A 442 -12.03 2.77 -6.21
CA VAL A 442 -11.11 1.76 -6.72
C VAL A 442 -10.19 1.29 -5.62
N HIS A 443 -9.71 2.21 -4.78
CA HIS A 443 -8.78 1.88 -3.73
C HIS A 443 -9.33 0.82 -2.78
N HIS A 444 -10.49 1.09 -2.18
CA HIS A 444 -11.12 0.20 -1.24
C HIS A 444 -11.44 -1.16 -1.88
N ALA A 445 -12.02 -1.15 -3.08
CA ALA A 445 -12.47 -2.38 -3.73
C ALA A 445 -11.32 -3.25 -4.22
N LEU A 446 -10.35 -2.66 -4.93
CA LEU A 446 -9.26 -3.37 -5.59
C LEU A 446 -8.15 -3.77 -4.63
N ILE A 447 -7.70 -2.84 -3.77
CA ILE A 447 -6.54 -3.09 -2.93
C ILE A 447 -6.95 -3.77 -1.63
N GLN A 448 -7.85 -3.16 -0.86
CA GLN A 448 -8.18 -3.70 0.47
C GLN A 448 -8.98 -5.01 0.36
N ASN A 449 -10.05 -5.01 -0.43
CA ASN A 449 -11.01 -6.13 -0.49
C ASN A 449 -10.70 -7.20 -1.54
N ASN A 450 -9.65 -7.02 -2.35
CA ASN A 450 -9.24 -8.02 -3.33
C ASN A 450 -7.76 -8.39 -3.17
N ILE A 451 -6.83 -7.52 -3.57
CA ILE A 451 -5.41 -7.88 -3.57
C ILE A 451 -4.88 -8.15 -2.15
N GLY A 452 -5.19 -7.28 -1.19
CA GLY A 452 -4.79 -7.43 0.21
C GLY A 452 -5.34 -8.72 0.83
N TYR A 453 -6.60 -9.05 0.52
CA TYR A 453 -7.19 -10.28 1.01
C TYR A 453 -6.65 -11.54 0.30
N MET A 454 -6.32 -11.48 -0.99
CA MET A 454 -5.63 -12.57 -1.70
C MET A 454 -4.26 -12.84 -1.09
N MET A 455 -3.50 -11.77 -0.79
CA MET A 455 -2.19 -11.88 -0.14
C MET A 455 -2.30 -12.59 1.20
N TYR A 456 -3.29 -12.22 2.02
CA TYR A 456 -3.62 -12.88 3.28
C TYR A 456 -4.03 -14.34 3.09
N ALA A 457 -4.92 -14.63 2.13
CA ALA A 457 -5.41 -15.98 1.89
C ALA A 457 -4.28 -16.94 1.47
N LEU A 458 -3.27 -16.43 0.77
CA LEU A 458 -2.07 -17.17 0.38
C LEU A 458 -1.00 -17.24 1.47
N GLU A 459 -1.19 -16.53 2.59
CA GLU A 459 -0.26 -16.43 3.73
C GLU A 459 1.07 -15.77 3.33
N LEU A 460 1.01 -14.74 2.46
CA LEU A 460 2.17 -14.03 1.92
C LEU A 460 2.56 -12.77 2.70
N GLU A 461 1.80 -12.39 3.72
CA GLU A 461 2.06 -11.17 4.52
C GLU A 461 3.40 -11.17 5.28
N ARG A 462 4.04 -12.33 5.41
CA ARG A 462 5.31 -12.52 6.16
C ARG A 462 6.57 -12.35 5.30
N ASP A 463 6.43 -12.32 3.98
CA ASP A 463 7.54 -12.27 3.03
C ASP A 463 7.51 -10.93 2.24
N HIS A 464 8.53 -10.10 2.41
CA HIS A 464 8.53 -8.66 2.05
C HIS A 464 8.55 -8.31 0.53
N ASP A 465 8.42 -9.29 -0.38
CA ASP A 465 8.74 -9.15 -1.81
C ASP A 465 7.53 -8.94 -2.76
N GLY A 466 6.35 -8.60 -2.22
CA GLY A 466 5.07 -8.73 -2.92
C GLY A 466 4.61 -7.62 -3.90
N TRP A 467 5.24 -6.45 -4.01
CA TRP A 467 4.61 -5.27 -4.66
C TRP A 467 5.52 -4.48 -5.62
N GLY A 468 4.97 -3.93 -6.73
CA GLY A 468 5.73 -3.09 -7.67
C GLY A 468 4.98 -2.43 -8.84
N HIS A 469 4.19 -1.35 -8.62
CA HIS A 469 3.69 -0.47 -9.71
C HIS A 469 3.45 0.98 -9.23
N ARG A 470 3.91 2.01 -9.99
CA ARG A 470 4.26 3.33 -9.40
C ARG A 470 3.42 4.61 -9.70
N ALA A 471 2.60 4.69 -10.73
CA ALA A 471 1.82 5.93 -10.99
C ALA A 471 0.59 6.10 -10.08
N ILE A 472 0.12 4.98 -9.56
CA ILE A 472 -1.08 4.81 -8.74
C ILE A 472 -0.68 4.76 -7.27
N TYR A 473 0.45 4.13 -7.00
CA TYR A 473 1.27 4.22 -5.81
C TYR A 473 1.21 5.52 -4.98
N GLN A 474 1.27 6.72 -5.58
CA GLN A 474 1.22 7.98 -4.82
C GLN A 474 -0.13 8.24 -4.14
N TYR A 475 -1.25 7.88 -4.79
CA TYR A 475 -2.57 7.92 -4.18
C TYR A 475 -2.72 6.80 -3.13
N PHE A 476 -2.15 5.64 -3.46
CA PHE A 476 -2.23 4.40 -2.70
C PHE A 476 -1.25 4.31 -1.52
N LEU A 477 -0.39 5.31 -1.30
CA LEU A 477 0.62 5.38 -0.23
C LEU A 477 0.43 6.54 0.75
N ARG A 478 -0.71 7.24 0.72
CA ARG A 478 -1.04 8.23 1.76
C ARG A 478 -0.80 7.64 3.15
N ASP A 479 -0.28 8.41 4.10
CA ASP A 479 0.06 7.95 5.46
C ASP A 479 -1.12 7.25 6.14
N THR A 480 -2.31 7.72 5.82
CA THR A 480 -3.60 7.14 6.19
C THR A 480 -4.40 6.79 4.94
N MET A 481 -5.32 5.85 5.08
CA MET A 481 -6.30 5.49 4.07
C MET A 481 -7.68 5.41 4.70
N LEU A 482 -8.69 5.67 3.88
CA LEU A 482 -10.07 5.43 4.28
C LEU A 482 -10.32 3.92 4.40
N LEU A 483 -10.66 3.49 5.61
CA LEU A 483 -11.22 2.18 5.89
C LEU A 483 -12.72 2.34 6.12
N LYS A 484 -13.49 1.45 5.51
CA LYS A 484 -14.94 1.39 5.73
C LYS A 484 -15.25 0.86 7.13
N SER A 485 -15.90 1.69 7.94
CA SER A 485 -16.12 1.45 9.37
C SER A 485 -17.48 0.78 9.61
N PHE A 486 -17.56 -0.54 9.42
CA PHE A 486 -18.82 -1.28 9.43
C PHE A 486 -19.58 -1.24 10.76
N ILE A 487 -18.87 -1.30 11.90
CA ILE A 487 -19.50 -1.20 13.21
C ILE A 487 -20.01 0.22 13.44
N THR A 488 -19.20 1.24 13.16
CA THR A 488 -19.58 2.64 13.28
C THR A 488 -20.74 3.00 12.36
N MET A 489 -20.74 2.52 11.11
CA MET A 489 -21.87 2.66 10.18
C MET A 489 -23.15 2.08 10.79
N ARG A 490 -23.04 0.92 11.44
CA ARG A 490 -24.19 0.25 12.06
C ARG A 490 -24.66 0.93 13.34
N LEU A 491 -23.77 1.52 14.13
CA LEU A 491 -24.11 2.30 15.32
C LEU A 491 -24.72 3.66 14.96
N ARG A 492 -24.25 4.30 13.89
CA ARG A 492 -24.72 5.60 13.41
C ARG A 492 -25.96 5.55 12.52
N SER A 493 -26.38 4.36 12.08
CA SER A 493 -27.63 4.24 11.33
C SER A 493 -28.78 4.67 12.24
N SER A 494 -29.40 5.83 11.95
CA SER A 494 -30.57 6.28 12.70
C SER A 494 -31.74 5.33 12.48
N LEU A 495 -32.72 5.38 13.37
CA LEU A 495 -34.02 4.70 13.27
C LEU A 495 -34.77 5.02 11.96
N ASP A 496 -34.26 5.95 11.13
CA ASP A 496 -34.89 6.46 9.91
C ASP A 496 -34.39 5.75 8.62
N GLY A 497 -33.60 4.68 8.75
CA GLY A 497 -33.28 3.77 7.64
C GLY A 497 -32.28 4.29 6.59
N ARG A 498 -31.64 5.44 6.81
CA ARG A 498 -30.60 5.98 5.91
C ARG A 498 -29.22 5.48 6.32
N PHE A 499 -28.69 4.52 5.57
CA PHE A 499 -27.30 4.07 5.68
C PHE A 499 -26.37 5.15 5.07
N LYS A 500 -25.64 5.89 5.90
CA LYS A 500 -24.54 6.75 5.43
C LYS A 500 -23.24 5.92 5.47
N LEU A 501 -22.49 5.93 4.37
CA LEU A 501 -21.14 5.39 4.37
C LEU A 501 -20.30 6.18 5.38
N VAL A 502 -19.62 5.47 6.27
CA VAL A 502 -18.70 6.06 7.24
C VAL A 502 -17.36 5.41 7.00
N ASP A 503 -16.38 6.23 6.68
CA ASP A 503 -15.01 5.83 6.53
C ASP A 503 -14.17 6.48 7.63
N THR A 504 -13.22 5.74 8.17
CA THR A 504 -12.24 6.24 9.15
C THR A 504 -10.86 6.21 8.51
N GLU A 505 -10.05 7.24 8.74
CA GLU A 505 -8.63 7.20 8.38
C GLU A 505 -7.89 6.19 9.27
N VAL A 506 -7.40 5.11 8.66
CA VAL A 506 -6.51 4.15 9.31
C VAL A 506 -5.11 4.26 8.71
N PRO A 507 -4.04 3.91 9.45
CA PRO A 507 -2.71 3.88 8.89
C PRO A 507 -2.67 3.02 7.64
N ASN A 508 -2.17 3.58 6.55
CA ASN A 508 -2.01 2.84 5.33
C ASN A 508 -0.91 1.81 5.51
N ILE A 509 -1.28 0.53 5.51
CA ILE A 509 -0.31 -0.55 5.69
C ILE A 509 0.72 -0.58 4.56
N LEU A 510 0.37 -0.10 3.35
CA LEU A 510 1.32 0.08 2.25
C LEU A 510 2.36 1.17 2.55
N CYS A 511 2.01 2.14 3.40
CA CYS A 511 2.96 3.15 3.91
C CYS A 511 3.84 2.60 5.05
N LYS A 512 3.35 1.63 5.83
CA LYS A 512 4.06 1.09 7.02
C LYS A 512 4.98 -0.11 6.76
N THR A 513 4.87 -0.80 5.62
CA THR A 513 5.81 -1.87 5.22
C THR A 513 6.77 -1.47 4.10
N SER A 514 6.95 -0.17 3.85
CA SER A 514 8.07 0.29 3.07
C SER A 514 8.56 1.66 3.58
N PRO A 515 9.63 1.69 4.39
CA PRO A 515 10.36 2.93 4.71
C PRO A 515 10.90 3.66 3.46
N TRP A 516 10.71 3.10 2.26
CA TRP A 516 11.41 3.48 1.03
C TRP A 516 10.73 4.56 0.18
N LEU A 517 9.52 5.03 0.52
CA LEU A 517 8.70 5.72 -0.49
C LEU A 517 8.18 7.13 -0.21
N LEU A 518 8.69 7.76 0.84
CA LEU A 518 8.53 9.20 1.06
C LEU A 518 9.70 10.07 0.54
N GLN A 519 10.75 9.48 -0.04
CA GLN A 519 11.89 10.23 -0.56
C GLN A 519 12.08 10.04 -2.07
N ILE A 520 11.60 11.01 -2.86
CA ILE A 520 12.05 11.18 -4.24
C ILE A 520 13.41 11.90 -4.18
N SER A 521 14.47 11.18 -4.50
CA SER A 521 15.84 11.66 -4.34
C SER A 521 16.73 11.23 -5.51
N LEU A 522 17.62 12.13 -5.96
CA LEU A 522 18.40 12.05 -7.20
C LEU A 522 19.92 12.10 -6.95
N ALA A 523 20.72 11.04 -7.05
CA ALA A 523 22.18 11.23 -6.91
C ALA A 523 22.86 11.74 -8.21
N GLY A 524 23.91 12.56 -8.05
CA GLY A 524 24.79 13.01 -9.14
C GLY A 524 26.10 12.27 -9.22
N SER A 525 26.60 12.05 -10.44
CA SER A 525 27.99 11.72 -10.74
C SER A 525 28.54 12.63 -11.85
N ASN A 526 29.84 12.88 -11.83
CA ASN A 526 30.48 14.04 -12.47
C ASN A 526 30.92 13.84 -13.93
N LYS A 527 30.01 13.34 -14.80
CA LYS A 527 30.16 13.36 -16.26
C LYS A 527 28.78 13.55 -16.93
N PRO A 528 28.69 14.08 -18.17
CA PRO A 528 27.46 14.68 -18.72
C PRO A 528 26.22 13.77 -18.88
N HIS A 529 26.22 12.52 -18.44
CA HIS A 529 25.22 11.53 -18.87
C HIS A 529 24.55 10.67 -17.76
N GLY A 530 24.65 10.99 -16.46
CA GLY A 530 24.07 10.15 -15.40
C GLY A 530 23.14 10.89 -14.42
N ASN A 531 21.81 10.81 -14.62
CA ASN A 531 20.83 11.14 -13.58
C ASN A 531 20.57 9.90 -12.70
N SER A 532 20.33 10.01 -11.40
CA SER A 532 19.96 8.81 -10.60
C SER A 532 18.81 9.02 -9.61
N ILE A 533 17.56 8.86 -10.04
CA ILE A 533 16.41 8.75 -9.10
C ILE A 533 16.50 7.38 -8.42
N HIS A 534 16.51 7.30 -7.10
CA HIS A 534 16.69 6.00 -6.41
C HIS A 534 15.43 5.15 -6.27
N THR A 535 14.28 5.73 -6.59
CA THR A 535 13.03 4.99 -6.67
C THR A 535 12.62 4.93 -8.14
N PRO A 536 12.17 3.78 -8.68
CA PRO A 536 11.89 3.55 -10.12
C PRO A 536 10.71 4.38 -10.66
N ALA A 537 10.91 5.59 -11.22
CA ALA A 537 9.82 6.48 -11.65
C ALA A 537 9.71 6.53 -13.16
N VAL A 538 8.49 6.70 -13.66
CA VAL A 538 8.24 7.12 -15.04
C VAL A 538 7.59 8.49 -15.00
N LEU A 539 8.27 9.46 -15.61
CA LEU A 539 7.98 10.89 -15.49
C LEU A 539 7.85 11.49 -16.89
N PRO A 540 7.15 12.64 -17.01
CA PRO A 540 7.16 13.41 -18.24
C PRO A 540 8.58 13.67 -18.71
N VAL A 541 8.86 13.47 -20.00
CA VAL A 541 10.20 13.68 -20.58
C VAL A 541 10.74 15.07 -20.22
N GLN A 542 9.87 16.09 -20.29
CA GLN A 542 10.20 17.47 -19.93
C GLN A 542 10.59 17.62 -18.45
N PHE A 543 9.93 16.91 -17.54
CA PHE A 543 10.26 16.94 -16.11
C PHE A 543 11.68 16.42 -15.88
N VAL A 544 12.02 15.28 -16.50
CA VAL A 544 13.34 14.68 -16.35
C VAL A 544 14.42 15.60 -16.91
N GLN A 545 14.18 16.25 -18.06
CA GLN A 545 15.11 17.22 -18.63
C GLN A 545 15.31 18.45 -17.74
N ASN A 546 14.25 18.93 -17.08
CA ASN A 546 14.35 20.05 -16.14
C ASN A 546 15.21 19.67 -14.93
N VAL A 547 15.05 18.44 -14.43
CA VAL A 547 15.89 17.88 -13.38
C VAL A 547 17.34 17.72 -13.82
N GLU A 548 17.62 17.20 -15.03
CA GLU A 548 18.98 17.07 -15.61
C GLU A 548 19.71 18.41 -15.56
N ARG A 549 19.08 19.48 -16.09
CA ARG A 549 19.65 20.83 -16.13
C ARG A 549 19.87 21.42 -14.74
N PHE A 550 18.94 21.20 -13.82
CA PHE A 550 19.10 21.65 -12.43
C PHE A 550 20.28 20.95 -11.77
N HIS A 551 20.42 19.64 -11.99
CA HIS A 551 21.47 18.84 -11.37
C HIS A 551 22.86 19.24 -11.86
N GLU A 552 23.00 19.51 -13.16
CA GLU A 552 24.24 20.05 -13.74
C GLU A 552 24.63 21.39 -13.11
N ALA A 553 23.67 22.29 -12.95
CA ALA A 553 23.90 23.57 -12.28
C ALA A 553 24.27 23.37 -10.80
N LEU A 554 23.61 22.45 -10.10
CA LEU A 554 23.84 22.20 -8.68
C LEU A 554 25.23 21.61 -8.44
N ALA A 555 25.65 20.66 -9.28
CA ALA A 555 26.98 20.05 -9.20
C ALA A 555 28.10 21.09 -9.45
N ALA A 556 27.92 21.97 -10.44
CA ALA A 556 28.87 23.06 -10.70
C ALA A 556 28.96 24.03 -9.52
N ALA A 557 27.81 24.43 -8.96
CA ALA A 557 27.75 25.32 -7.81
C ALA A 557 28.41 24.72 -6.56
N LEU A 558 28.05 23.49 -6.19
CA LEU A 558 28.62 22.80 -5.02
C LEU A 558 30.11 22.50 -5.21
N GLY A 559 30.51 22.10 -6.41
CA GLY A 559 31.92 21.90 -6.77
C GLY A 559 32.76 23.14 -6.49
N ASN A 560 32.31 24.30 -6.96
CA ASN A 560 33.00 25.57 -6.70
C ASN A 560 32.96 25.96 -5.21
N LEU A 561 31.78 25.90 -4.60
CA LEU A 561 31.56 26.35 -3.21
C LEU A 561 32.43 25.57 -2.21
N VAL A 562 32.47 24.24 -2.34
CA VAL A 562 33.21 23.37 -1.43
C VAL A 562 34.73 23.51 -1.63
N GLU A 563 35.20 23.65 -2.87
CA GLU A 563 36.64 23.83 -3.14
C GLU A 563 37.20 25.14 -2.59
N ARG A 564 36.41 26.21 -2.58
CA ARG A 564 36.85 27.52 -2.08
C ARG A 564 36.50 27.77 -0.62
N TRP A 565 35.97 26.77 0.08
CA TRP A 565 35.36 26.94 1.39
C TRP A 565 36.29 27.62 2.42
N TRP A 566 37.59 27.34 2.40
CA TRP A 566 38.60 28.00 3.25
C TRP A 566 39.43 29.07 2.53
N LYS A 567 39.31 29.18 1.21
CA LYS A 567 40.17 30.00 0.34
C LYS A 567 39.54 31.36 0.00
N ASP A 568 38.21 31.46 0.00
CA ASP A 568 37.49 32.71 -0.26
C ASP A 568 37.22 33.48 1.05
N VAL A 569 38.19 34.32 1.42
CA VAL A 569 38.15 35.11 2.66
C VAL A 569 37.00 36.12 2.64
N ASP A 570 36.68 36.70 1.47
CA ASP A 570 35.59 37.67 1.32
C ASP A 570 34.22 37.02 1.57
N ALA A 571 34.02 35.81 1.03
CA ALA A 571 32.75 35.09 1.18
C ALA A 571 32.53 34.57 2.62
N ASN A 572 33.61 34.40 3.39
CA ASN A 572 33.63 33.92 4.78
C ASN A 572 32.68 32.74 5.03
N LEU A 573 32.75 31.73 4.15
CA LEU A 573 31.88 30.56 4.19
C LEU A 573 31.91 29.80 5.53
N PRO A 574 33.08 29.58 6.18
CA PRO A 574 33.14 28.92 7.48
C PRO A 574 32.46 29.74 8.59
N GLY A 575 32.53 31.08 8.52
CA GLY A 575 31.84 31.95 9.47
C GLY A 575 30.33 31.95 9.31
N ARG A 576 29.83 31.74 8.09
CA ARG A 576 28.38 31.67 7.78
C ARG A 576 27.77 30.30 8.09
N MET A 577 28.58 29.25 8.05
CA MET A 577 28.18 27.89 8.41
C MET A 577 29.24 27.26 9.31
N PRO A 578 29.28 27.64 10.61
CA PRO A 578 30.24 27.06 11.56
C PRO A 578 30.04 25.56 11.69
N LEU A 579 31.15 24.83 11.69
CA LEU A 579 31.21 23.38 11.84
C LEU A 579 31.69 23.02 13.26
N GLU A 580 31.42 21.80 13.70
CA GLU A 580 31.98 21.29 14.95
C GLU A 580 33.52 21.36 14.91
N PRO A 581 34.23 21.79 15.98
CA PRO A 581 35.68 21.94 15.96
C PRO A 581 36.47 20.71 15.49
N ARG A 582 36.01 19.50 15.82
CA ARG A 582 36.65 18.24 15.37
C ARG A 582 36.48 18.01 13.88
N VAL A 583 35.29 18.27 13.36
CA VAL A 583 34.97 18.23 11.92
C VAL A 583 35.81 19.27 11.18
N GLU A 584 35.83 20.52 11.64
CA GLU A 584 36.59 21.59 10.99
C GLU A 584 38.08 21.26 10.93
N LYS A 585 38.65 20.75 12.03
CA LYS A 585 40.06 20.34 12.08
C LYS A 585 40.38 19.24 11.05
N LEU A 586 39.49 18.27 10.88
CA LEU A 586 39.63 17.22 9.87
C LEU A 586 39.54 17.81 8.46
N LEU A 587 38.54 18.65 8.17
CA LEU A 587 38.33 19.21 6.84
C LEU A 587 39.44 20.18 6.42
N ARG A 588 39.98 20.97 7.35
CA ARG A 588 41.17 21.80 7.09
C ARG A 588 42.40 20.95 6.75
N TRP A 589 42.60 19.85 7.49
CA TRP A 589 43.67 18.91 7.19
C TRP A 589 43.49 18.26 5.80
N ILE A 590 42.25 17.95 5.40
CA ILE A 590 41.93 17.44 4.06
C ILE A 590 42.19 18.49 2.98
N ASP A 591 41.84 19.75 3.22
CA ASP A 591 42.07 20.85 2.26
C ASP A 591 43.56 21.09 2.05
N GLU A 592 44.34 21.25 3.12
CA GLU A 592 45.81 21.36 3.07
C GLU A 592 46.46 20.11 2.47
N GLY A 593 45.92 18.93 2.78
CA GLY A 593 46.36 17.65 2.23
C GLY A 593 46.08 17.54 0.74
N SER A 594 44.97 18.12 0.26
CA SER A 594 44.64 18.18 -1.17
C SER A 594 45.65 19.04 -1.94
N ASP A 595 46.02 20.20 -1.39
CA ASP A 595 47.00 21.10 -2.01
C ASP A 595 48.41 20.48 -2.07
N LYS A 596 48.74 19.60 -1.12
CA LYS A 596 50.01 18.85 -1.06
C LYS A 596 49.99 17.53 -1.86
N GLY A 597 48.86 17.18 -2.49
CA GLY A 597 48.69 15.91 -3.22
C GLY A 597 48.59 14.67 -2.33
N LEU A 598 48.40 14.84 -1.01
CA LEU A 598 48.23 13.76 -0.03
C LEU A 598 46.81 13.19 -0.03
N VAL A 599 45.81 14.06 -0.23
CA VAL A 599 44.40 13.72 -0.36
C VAL A 599 43.96 14.05 -1.79
N ARG A 600 43.02 13.30 -2.35
CA ARG A 600 42.49 13.60 -3.69
C ARG A 600 41.77 14.95 -3.66
N GLY A 601 41.92 15.73 -4.73
CA GLY A 601 41.18 16.99 -4.89
C GLY A 601 39.66 16.74 -4.94
N TYR A 602 38.86 17.70 -4.47
CA TYR A 602 37.42 17.56 -4.38
C TYR A 602 36.78 17.32 -5.75
N LYS A 603 37.18 18.09 -6.77
CA LYS A 603 36.69 17.93 -8.13
C LYS A 603 37.02 16.55 -8.70
N GLY A 604 35.98 15.82 -9.07
CA GLY A 604 36.06 14.45 -9.58
C GLY A 604 35.95 13.37 -8.51
N HIS A 605 35.98 13.74 -7.23
CA HIS A 605 35.94 12.81 -6.08
C HIS A 605 34.85 13.15 -5.06
N GLN A 606 33.85 13.93 -5.46
CA GLN A 606 32.76 14.38 -4.57
C GLN A 606 31.92 13.23 -4.01
N GLY A 607 32.05 12.02 -4.55
CA GLY A 607 31.20 10.89 -4.27
C GLY A 607 29.76 11.12 -4.76
N ASN A 608 28.81 10.47 -4.10
CA ASN A 608 27.40 10.54 -4.46
C ASN A 608 26.65 11.54 -3.59
N LEU A 609 26.22 12.64 -4.21
CA LEU A 609 25.36 13.66 -3.59
C LEU A 609 23.92 13.48 -4.07
N ARG A 610 22.99 13.32 -3.13
CA ARG A 610 21.59 12.93 -3.34
C ARG A 610 20.64 14.04 -2.86
N PRO A 611 20.22 15.00 -3.70
CA PRO A 611 19.26 16.02 -3.33
C PRO A 611 17.86 15.42 -3.21
N ASP A 612 17.21 15.72 -2.08
CA ASP A 612 15.81 15.35 -1.83
C ASP A 612 14.91 16.47 -2.38
N MET A 613 13.86 16.06 -3.10
CA MET A 613 12.97 16.97 -3.82
C MET A 613 11.54 16.91 -3.32
N LEU A 614 10.91 18.07 -3.18
CA LEU A 614 9.47 18.25 -3.06
C LEU A 614 8.88 18.41 -4.46
N ILE A 615 7.88 17.59 -4.82
CA ILE A 615 7.07 17.80 -6.02
C ILE A 615 5.87 18.66 -5.63
N LEU A 616 5.68 19.78 -6.31
CA LEU A 616 4.60 20.71 -6.03
C LEU A 616 3.29 20.20 -6.66
N ALA A 617 2.17 20.33 -5.93
CA ALA A 617 0.86 19.90 -6.39
C ALA A 617 0.45 20.61 -7.70
N ALA A 618 -0.14 19.86 -8.61
CA ALA A 618 -0.32 20.23 -10.02
C ALA A 618 -1.60 21.06 -10.28
N GLU A 619 -1.85 22.10 -9.49
CA GLU A 619 -3.07 22.91 -9.65
C GLU A 619 -2.96 23.93 -10.81
N GLU A 620 -1.76 24.26 -11.28
CA GLU A 620 -1.57 25.36 -12.27
C GLU A 620 -0.66 25.04 -13.48
N HIS A 621 0.02 23.89 -13.52
CA HIS A 621 1.07 23.63 -14.52
C HIS A 621 0.99 22.24 -15.16
N ALA A 622 1.08 22.19 -16.49
CA ALA A 622 1.03 20.97 -17.30
C ALA A 622 2.20 20.00 -17.06
N VAL A 623 3.32 20.48 -16.49
CA VAL A 623 4.48 19.67 -16.08
C VAL A 623 4.69 19.88 -14.59
N PRO A 624 4.82 18.81 -13.77
CA PRO A 624 5.07 18.95 -12.34
C PRO A 624 6.30 19.83 -12.07
N GLN A 625 6.22 20.69 -11.05
CA GLN A 625 7.39 21.45 -10.59
C GLN A 625 8.04 20.76 -9.40
N PHE A 626 9.34 21.03 -9.18
CA PHE A 626 10.06 20.53 -8.02
C PHE A 626 10.81 21.62 -7.26
N ARG A 627 11.11 21.35 -5.99
CA ARG A 627 12.00 22.14 -5.14
C ARG A 627 12.92 21.21 -4.35
N VAL A 628 14.23 21.40 -4.43
CA VAL A 628 15.21 20.72 -3.57
C VAL A 628 15.16 21.34 -2.18
N CYS A 629 14.95 20.50 -1.16
CA CYS A 629 14.88 20.92 0.24
C CYS A 629 16.14 20.57 1.04
N GLU A 630 16.89 19.54 0.65
CA GLU A 630 18.15 19.16 1.28
C GLU A 630 19.03 18.34 0.33
N ILE A 631 20.31 18.18 0.69
CA ILE A 631 21.26 17.32 -0.02
C ILE A 631 21.79 16.27 0.96
N ASN A 632 21.74 15.00 0.55
CA ASN A 632 22.24 13.87 1.31
C ASN A 632 23.54 13.35 0.67
N GLY A 633 24.64 13.45 1.39
CA GLY A 633 25.97 13.08 0.90
C GLY A 633 26.76 12.21 1.87
N ARG A 634 26.12 11.68 2.92
CA ARG A 634 26.83 10.96 4.00
C ARG A 634 27.46 9.65 3.53
N PHE A 635 26.71 8.82 2.82
CA PHE A 635 27.17 7.47 2.45
C PHE A 635 27.45 7.34 0.94
N PRO A 636 28.53 6.65 0.53
CA PRO A 636 28.92 6.54 -0.87
C PRO A 636 27.89 5.79 -1.73
N ILE A 637 27.27 4.73 -1.19
CA ILE A 637 26.43 3.83 -1.99
C ILE A 637 25.01 4.37 -2.16
N ASN A 638 24.47 5.07 -1.15
CA ASN A 638 23.11 5.64 -1.16
C ASN A 638 22.02 4.71 -1.72
N TYR A 639 22.16 3.39 -1.52
CA TYR A 639 21.26 2.36 -2.07
C TYR A 639 21.07 2.37 -3.61
N LEU A 640 22.04 2.89 -4.39
CA LEU A 640 21.99 2.92 -5.87
C LEU A 640 21.71 1.56 -6.52
N HIS A 641 22.26 0.48 -5.97
CA HIS A 641 22.12 -0.87 -6.51
C HIS A 641 20.66 -1.37 -6.48
N TYR A 642 19.91 -1.08 -5.41
CA TYR A 642 18.49 -1.42 -5.35
C TYR A 642 17.67 -0.61 -6.37
N ALA A 643 18.00 0.67 -6.53
CA ALA A 643 17.37 1.51 -7.56
C ALA A 643 17.60 0.92 -8.96
N ALA A 644 18.83 0.51 -9.26
CA ALA A 644 19.20 -0.05 -10.55
C ALA A 644 18.40 -1.32 -10.88
N SER A 645 18.30 -2.27 -9.95
CA SER A 645 17.46 -3.48 -10.13
C SER A 645 15.99 -3.13 -10.41
N ALA A 646 15.48 -2.07 -9.79
CA ALA A 646 14.11 -1.64 -10.03
C ALA A 646 13.90 -0.99 -11.41
N TYR A 647 14.87 -0.22 -11.91
CA TYR A 647 14.83 0.32 -13.28
C TYR A 647 15.06 -0.75 -14.35
N GLU A 648 15.84 -1.78 -14.06
CA GLU A 648 16.01 -2.95 -14.92
C GLU A 648 14.67 -3.67 -15.11
N ALA A 649 13.94 -3.90 -14.03
CA ALA A 649 12.59 -4.45 -14.08
C ALA A 649 11.64 -3.56 -14.90
N LEU A 650 11.68 -2.23 -14.72
CA LEU A 650 10.86 -1.29 -15.52
C LEU A 650 11.20 -1.31 -17.01
N ALA A 651 12.47 -1.46 -17.37
CA ALA A 651 12.94 -1.50 -18.75
C ALA A 651 12.47 -2.76 -19.49
N SER A 652 12.20 -3.85 -18.77
CA SER A 652 11.70 -5.11 -19.33
C SER A 652 10.20 -5.08 -19.70
N LEU A 653 9.46 -4.04 -19.28
CA LEU A 653 8.02 -3.93 -19.52
C LEU A 653 7.71 -3.41 -20.96
N PRO A 654 6.63 -3.88 -21.62
CA PRO A 654 6.28 -3.55 -23.01
C PRO A 654 5.48 -2.23 -23.16
N TRP A 655 5.79 -1.21 -22.37
CA TRP A 655 5.12 0.09 -22.34
C TRP A 655 6.02 1.18 -22.92
N ARG A 656 5.64 1.72 -24.09
CA ARG A 656 6.30 2.90 -24.67
C ARG A 656 5.25 3.97 -24.87
N ILE A 657 5.20 4.92 -23.94
CA ILE A 657 4.41 6.15 -24.07
C ILE A 657 5.39 7.26 -24.47
N PRO A 658 5.31 7.85 -25.67
CA PRO A 658 6.30 8.82 -26.17
C PRO A 658 6.56 10.03 -25.25
N LEU A 659 5.58 10.39 -24.42
CA LEU A 659 5.64 11.54 -23.52
C LEU A 659 6.21 11.22 -22.13
N LEU A 660 6.42 9.95 -21.82
CA LEU A 660 6.91 9.48 -20.53
C LEU A 660 8.20 8.70 -20.70
N LYS A 661 9.20 8.96 -19.86
CA LYS A 661 10.42 8.15 -19.81
C LYS A 661 10.73 7.73 -18.37
N PRO A 662 11.39 6.57 -18.17
CA PRO A 662 12.06 6.29 -16.93
C PRO A 662 12.93 7.48 -16.52
N ALA A 663 12.82 7.84 -15.26
CA ALA A 663 13.57 8.92 -14.65
C ALA A 663 15.09 8.76 -14.80
N THR A 664 15.57 7.52 -14.86
CA THR A 664 16.92 7.16 -15.26
C THR A 664 16.96 5.78 -15.90
N ASP A 665 18.13 5.41 -16.41
CA ASP A 665 18.47 4.10 -16.94
C ASP A 665 19.24 3.31 -15.87
N TYR A 666 18.89 2.04 -15.68
CA TYR A 666 19.57 1.18 -14.71
C TYR A 666 21.06 1.03 -15.02
N THR A 667 21.46 0.99 -16.30
CA THR A 667 22.87 0.91 -16.70
C THR A 667 23.66 2.10 -16.18
N LYS A 668 23.10 3.31 -16.24
CA LYS A 668 23.71 4.54 -15.71
C LYS A 668 23.87 4.50 -14.19
N LEU A 669 22.92 3.88 -13.48
CA LEU A 669 22.98 3.70 -12.03
C LEU A 669 24.11 2.73 -11.63
N HIS A 670 24.17 1.58 -12.30
CA HIS A 670 25.26 0.64 -12.12
C HIS A 670 26.60 1.32 -12.42
N ASP A 671 26.74 1.95 -13.58
CA ASP A 671 27.99 2.58 -13.99
C ASP A 671 28.43 3.69 -13.02
N SER A 672 27.50 4.49 -12.51
CA SER A 672 27.81 5.52 -11.51
C SER A 672 28.29 4.92 -10.19
N LEU A 673 27.68 3.81 -9.75
CA LEU A 673 28.13 3.08 -8.56
C LEU A 673 29.54 2.52 -8.73
N PHE A 674 29.85 1.96 -9.90
CA PHE A 674 31.18 1.40 -10.17
C PHE A 674 32.24 2.46 -10.46
N GLN A 675 31.86 3.65 -10.93
CA GLN A 675 32.78 4.79 -11.08
C GLN A 675 33.32 5.32 -9.75
N LEU A 676 32.63 5.05 -8.63
CA LEU A 676 33.13 5.43 -7.31
C LEU A 676 34.35 4.65 -6.87
N PHE A 677 34.47 3.39 -7.31
CA PHE A 677 35.47 2.46 -6.83
C PHE A 677 36.48 2.14 -7.93
N ASP A 678 37.72 1.89 -7.54
CA ASP A 678 38.70 1.29 -8.44
C ASP A 678 38.46 -0.23 -8.50
N PRO A 679 38.06 -0.79 -9.66
CA PRO A 679 37.74 -2.22 -9.76
C PRO A 679 38.97 -3.13 -9.65
N SER A 680 40.19 -2.58 -9.71
CA SER A 680 41.44 -3.34 -9.64
C SER A 680 41.88 -3.69 -8.22
N VAL A 681 41.28 -3.07 -7.19
CA VAL A 681 41.63 -3.28 -5.78
C VAL A 681 40.40 -3.61 -4.91
N PRO A 682 40.56 -4.32 -3.78
CA PRO A 682 39.42 -4.69 -2.93
C PRO A 682 38.67 -3.48 -2.36
N ILE A 683 37.34 -3.59 -2.29
CA ILE A 683 36.46 -2.58 -1.69
C ILE A 683 36.25 -2.91 -0.22
N HIS A 684 36.57 -1.97 0.68
CA HIS A 684 36.38 -2.12 2.12
C HIS A 684 35.24 -1.20 2.59
N LEU A 685 34.12 -1.78 2.99
CA LEU A 685 32.99 -1.06 3.56
C LEU A 685 33.16 -1.01 5.07
N VAL A 686 33.47 0.17 5.60
CA VAL A 686 33.81 0.36 7.03
C VAL A 686 32.57 0.84 7.78
N GLY A 687 32.08 0.06 8.75
CA GLY A 687 30.88 0.40 9.54
C GLY A 687 30.77 -0.41 10.85
N GLN A 688 30.12 0.17 11.87
CA GLN A 688 29.97 -0.47 13.19
C GLN A 688 28.81 -1.48 13.22
N THR A 689 27.64 -1.05 12.73
CA THR A 689 26.51 -1.90 12.33
C THR A 689 26.46 -1.89 10.82
N SER A 690 26.63 -3.06 10.17
CA SER A 690 26.54 -3.08 8.71
C SER A 690 25.07 -2.87 8.31
N ASP A 691 24.77 -1.75 7.65
CA ASP A 691 23.48 -1.52 6.98
C ASP A 691 23.26 -2.50 5.80
N PHE A 692 24.31 -3.24 5.42
CA PHE A 692 24.27 -4.31 4.43
C PHE A 692 24.31 -5.67 5.11
N PRO A 693 23.30 -6.53 4.95
CA PRO A 693 23.40 -7.91 5.38
C PRO A 693 24.46 -8.63 4.50
N LYS A 694 25.04 -9.72 5.02
CA LYS A 694 26.16 -10.42 4.34
C LYS A 694 25.81 -10.96 2.95
N ASP A 695 24.53 -11.16 2.70
CA ASP A 695 23.90 -11.61 1.46
C ASP A 695 23.38 -10.44 0.59
N SER A 696 23.77 -9.19 0.90
CA SER A 696 23.35 -8.02 0.14
C SER A 696 23.56 -8.22 -1.38
N PRO A 697 22.55 -7.94 -2.22
CA PRO A 697 22.65 -8.05 -3.68
C PRO A 697 23.79 -7.22 -4.26
N LEU A 698 24.18 -6.13 -3.60
CA LEU A 698 25.35 -5.32 -3.96
C LEU A 698 26.62 -6.15 -4.03
N PHE A 699 26.82 -7.09 -3.10
CA PHE A 699 28.06 -7.84 -2.99
C PHE A 699 28.19 -8.82 -4.14
N GLY A 700 27.09 -9.52 -4.47
CA GLY A 700 27.02 -10.38 -5.64
C GLY A 700 27.21 -9.60 -6.94
N LEU A 701 26.60 -8.43 -7.07
CA LEU A 701 26.75 -7.55 -8.24
C LEU A 701 28.21 -7.08 -8.43
N VAL A 702 28.87 -6.65 -7.35
CA VAL A 702 30.28 -6.23 -7.40
C VAL A 702 31.19 -7.41 -7.70
N GLU A 703 30.95 -8.55 -7.07
CA GLU A 703 31.72 -9.77 -7.28
C GLU A 703 31.60 -10.29 -8.73
N GLN A 704 30.40 -10.25 -9.31
CA GLN A 704 30.18 -10.60 -10.71
C GLN A 704 30.93 -9.67 -11.66
N ARG A 705 30.97 -8.36 -11.37
CA ARG A 705 31.59 -7.36 -12.26
C ARG A 705 33.10 -7.24 -12.11
N THR A 706 33.64 -7.46 -10.90
CA THR A 706 35.06 -7.23 -10.57
C THR A 706 35.84 -8.51 -10.25
N GLY A 707 35.15 -9.64 -10.08
CA GLY A 707 35.76 -10.91 -9.64
C GLY A 707 36.20 -10.91 -8.17
N THR A 708 35.85 -9.86 -7.41
CA THR A 708 36.23 -9.67 -6.00
C THR A 708 35.02 -9.21 -5.18
N ARG A 709 34.68 -9.95 -4.13
CA ARG A 709 33.62 -9.57 -3.18
C ARG A 709 34.05 -8.42 -2.27
N PRO A 710 33.21 -7.40 -2.00
CA PRO A 710 33.49 -6.38 -0.99
C PRO A 710 33.75 -6.97 0.41
N ARG A 711 34.53 -6.27 1.24
CA ARG A 711 34.79 -6.60 2.65
C ARG A 711 33.87 -5.80 3.57
N LEU A 712 33.21 -6.45 4.53
CA LEU A 712 32.64 -5.74 5.69
C LEU A 712 33.69 -5.61 6.78
N VAL A 713 34.10 -4.38 7.08
CA VAL A 713 35.17 -4.09 8.04
C VAL A 713 34.61 -3.31 9.22
N LYS A 714 34.70 -3.90 10.42
CA LYS A 714 34.41 -3.15 11.65
C LYS A 714 35.56 -2.20 11.97
N PRO A 715 35.30 -1.02 12.56
CA PRO A 715 36.36 -0.11 13.00
C PRO A 715 37.39 -0.77 13.92
N SER A 716 36.94 -1.68 14.81
CA SER A 716 37.83 -2.44 15.71
C SER A 716 38.77 -3.42 14.99
N SER A 717 38.54 -3.69 13.71
CA SER A 717 39.40 -4.53 12.87
C SER A 717 40.41 -3.73 12.04
N LEU A 718 40.37 -2.39 12.11
CA LEU A 718 41.34 -1.52 11.43
C LEU A 718 42.60 -1.34 12.28
N VAL A 719 43.76 -1.31 11.63
CA VAL A 719 45.07 -1.13 12.27
C VAL A 719 45.93 -0.21 11.41
N LEU A 720 46.62 0.74 12.03
CA LEU A 720 47.68 1.53 11.41
C LEU A 720 49.03 0.87 11.68
N ILE A 721 49.81 0.65 10.62
CA ILE A 721 51.14 0.06 10.70
C ILE A 721 52.17 1.11 10.28
N PRO A 722 53.24 1.35 11.05
CA PRO A 722 54.31 2.26 10.66
C PRO A 722 54.88 1.91 9.28
N SER A 723 55.01 2.91 8.42
CA SER A 723 55.45 2.75 7.03
C SER A 723 56.39 3.89 6.64
N GLY A 724 57.62 3.55 6.27
CA GLY A 724 58.60 4.53 5.79
C GLY A 724 58.36 5.02 4.36
N SER A 725 57.39 4.43 3.64
CA SER A 725 57.07 4.77 2.25
C SER A 725 55.84 5.67 2.10
N GLU A 726 55.06 5.85 3.16
CA GLU A 726 53.85 6.68 3.14
C GLU A 726 54.13 8.09 3.72
N PRO A 727 53.61 9.17 3.11
CA PRO A 727 53.87 10.54 3.59
C PRO A 727 53.39 10.82 5.03
N THR A 728 52.43 10.05 5.54
CA THR A 728 51.94 10.17 6.93
C THR A 728 52.72 9.32 7.93
N GLY A 729 53.67 8.49 7.46
CA GLY A 729 54.40 7.54 8.29
C GLY A 729 53.63 6.27 8.65
N PHE A 730 52.40 6.09 8.16
CA PHE A 730 51.56 4.92 8.44
C PHE A 730 50.84 4.39 7.19
N SER A 731 50.56 3.09 7.17
CA SER A 731 49.69 2.43 6.19
C SER A 731 48.48 1.82 6.89
N LEU A 732 47.31 1.88 6.25
CA LEU A 732 46.05 1.36 6.80
C LEU A 732 45.82 -0.10 6.42
N TYR A 733 45.54 -0.94 7.40
CA TYR A 733 45.26 -2.36 7.25
C TYR A 733 43.96 -2.76 7.95
N CYS A 734 43.38 -3.89 7.56
CA CYS A 734 42.33 -4.57 8.31
C CYS A 734 42.70 -6.04 8.62
N VAL A 735 42.15 -6.60 9.69
CA VAL A 735 42.35 -8.02 10.03
C VAL A 735 41.73 -8.92 8.96
N TRP A 736 42.56 -9.74 8.32
CA TRP A 736 42.14 -10.73 7.32
C TRP A 736 41.32 -11.85 7.98
N GLY A 737 40.22 -12.24 7.34
CA GLY A 737 39.31 -13.27 7.86
C GLY A 737 38.30 -12.78 8.91
N ALA A 738 38.26 -11.48 9.20
CA ALA A 738 37.23 -10.89 10.07
C ALA A 738 35.82 -10.98 9.44
N ASP A 739 35.74 -10.99 8.09
CA ASP A 739 34.52 -11.27 7.34
C ASP A 739 34.54 -12.72 6.83
N PRO A 740 33.74 -13.64 7.40
CA PRO A 740 33.75 -15.06 7.02
C PRO A 740 33.16 -15.31 5.63
N ALA A 741 32.46 -14.34 5.03
CA ALA A 741 31.92 -14.47 3.67
C ALA A 741 33.00 -14.33 2.59
N VAL A 742 34.19 -13.86 2.96
CA VAL A 742 35.31 -13.63 2.04
C VAL A 742 36.27 -14.80 2.13
N THR A 743 36.21 -15.70 1.15
CA THR A 743 37.03 -16.92 1.12
C THR A 743 38.26 -16.82 0.22
N LYS A 744 38.24 -15.93 -0.78
CA LYS A 744 39.31 -15.75 -1.75
C LYS A 744 40.45 -14.90 -1.17
N ARG A 745 41.59 -15.53 -0.92
CA ARG A 745 42.78 -14.89 -0.35
C ARG A 745 43.35 -13.78 -1.29
N PRO A 746 43.62 -12.56 -0.79
CA PRO A 746 44.17 -11.47 -1.59
C PRO A 746 45.65 -11.71 -1.88
N LEU A 747 46.16 -10.98 -2.87
CA LEU A 747 47.53 -11.14 -3.39
C LEU A 747 48.62 -10.69 -2.40
N LYS A 748 48.32 -9.76 -1.48
CA LYS A 748 49.27 -9.19 -0.54
C LYS A 748 48.70 -9.21 0.88
N LEU A 749 49.30 -10.04 1.73
CA LEU A 749 48.98 -10.14 3.15
C LEU A 749 50.27 -10.03 3.94
N ILE A 750 50.20 -9.34 5.08
CA ILE A 750 51.32 -9.28 6.04
C ILE A 750 50.90 -9.96 7.35
N THR A 751 51.88 -10.47 8.09
CA THR A 751 51.65 -11.02 9.43
C THR A 751 52.34 -10.13 10.44
N VAL A 752 51.57 -9.58 11.38
CA VAL A 752 52.05 -8.71 12.45
C VAL A 752 51.46 -9.23 13.76
N GLU A 753 52.31 -9.54 14.75
CA GLU A 753 51.89 -10.05 16.06
C GLU A 753 50.94 -11.28 15.98
N GLY A 754 51.18 -12.18 15.02
CA GLY A 754 50.35 -13.37 14.80
C GLY A 754 48.99 -13.11 14.13
N ARG A 755 48.64 -11.85 13.84
CA ARG A 755 47.45 -11.47 13.06
C ARG A 755 47.83 -11.35 11.58
N VAL A 756 47.00 -11.91 10.71
CA VAL A 756 47.11 -11.74 9.26
C VAL A 756 46.34 -10.48 8.87
N LEU A 757 46.97 -9.57 8.13
CA LEU A 757 46.41 -8.27 7.78
C LEU A 757 46.34 -8.09 6.26
N GLU A 758 45.24 -7.51 5.78
CA GLU A 758 45.00 -7.07 4.40
C GLU A 758 45.13 -5.54 4.31
N GLU A 759 45.80 -5.04 3.28
CA GLU A 759 45.99 -3.60 3.07
C GLU A 759 44.70 -2.94 2.58
N VAL A 760 44.32 -1.81 3.18
CA VAL A 760 43.09 -1.07 2.82
C VAL A 760 43.44 0.03 1.82
N HIS A 761 43.03 -0.17 0.56
CA HIS A 761 43.32 0.77 -0.53
C HIS A 761 42.22 1.81 -0.78
N GLN A 762 40.96 1.41 -0.60
CA GLN A 762 39.79 2.27 -0.78
C GLN A 762 38.72 1.92 0.24
N VAL A 763 38.04 2.94 0.75
CA VAL A 763 37.06 2.85 1.83
C VAL A 763 35.72 3.38 1.36
N GLY A 764 34.69 2.54 1.45
CA GLY A 764 33.31 3.00 1.49
C GLY A 764 32.91 3.27 2.93
N CYS A 765 33.08 4.50 3.40
CA CYS A 765 32.79 4.87 4.80
C CYS A 765 31.28 4.81 5.07
N GLN A 766 30.87 4.00 6.04
CA GLN A 766 29.49 3.83 6.52
C GLN A 766 29.38 4.19 8.02
N LEU A 767 30.35 4.93 8.56
CA LEU A 767 30.35 5.36 9.95
C LEU A 767 29.50 6.62 10.11
N TYR A 768 28.69 6.66 11.16
CA TYR A 768 28.09 7.90 11.61
C TYR A 768 29.14 8.83 12.22
N ASP A 769 28.86 10.13 12.25
CA ASP A 769 29.80 11.16 12.70
C ASP A 769 30.39 10.82 14.09
N PHE A 770 29.55 10.43 15.04
CA PHE A 770 29.99 10.05 16.38
C PHE A 770 30.85 8.76 16.42
N GLU A 771 30.63 7.83 15.49
CA GLU A 771 31.42 6.59 15.38
C GLU A 771 32.78 6.87 14.75
N LEU A 772 32.82 7.72 13.72
CA LEU A 772 34.05 8.14 13.08
C LEU A 772 34.95 8.88 14.07
N PHE A 773 34.40 9.87 14.79
CA PHE A 773 35.17 10.66 15.75
C PHE A 773 35.38 9.98 17.12
N ALA A 774 34.86 8.77 17.32
CA ALA A 774 35.26 7.89 18.42
C ALA A 774 36.61 7.20 18.15
N LEU A 775 37.07 7.17 16.89
CA LEU A 775 38.36 6.61 16.51
C LEU A 775 39.51 7.59 16.79
N ASP A 776 40.72 7.03 16.86
CA ASP A 776 41.93 7.83 16.95
C ASP A 776 42.03 8.83 15.77
N PRO A 777 42.45 10.10 15.99
CA PRO A 777 42.53 11.09 14.93
C PRO A 777 43.35 10.68 13.71
N ASP A 778 44.42 9.90 13.88
CA ASP A 778 45.22 9.39 12.76
C ASP A 778 44.45 8.33 11.98
N MET A 779 43.67 7.47 12.66
CA MET A 779 42.77 6.53 11.99
C MET A 779 41.72 7.27 11.14
N VAL A 780 41.11 8.32 11.69
CA VAL A 780 40.12 9.15 10.97
C VAL A 780 40.73 9.78 9.71
N ARG A 781 41.95 10.32 9.80
CA ARG A 781 42.68 10.87 8.64
C ARG A 781 42.93 9.79 7.58
N HIS A 782 43.36 8.61 7.99
CA HIS A 782 43.63 7.50 7.08
C HIS A 782 42.38 6.95 6.39
N ILE A 783 41.24 6.92 7.09
CA ILE A 783 39.92 6.63 6.51
C ILE A 783 39.53 7.72 5.51
N ALA A 784 39.67 9.00 5.89
CA ALA A 784 39.31 10.13 5.02
C ALA A 784 40.14 10.17 3.73
N MET A 785 41.46 9.91 3.80
CA MET A 785 42.35 9.83 2.64
C MET A 785 41.93 8.78 1.61
N ARG A 786 41.37 7.66 2.07
CA ARG A 786 41.03 6.49 1.25
C ARG A 786 39.53 6.41 0.95
N SER A 787 38.74 7.34 1.48
CA SER A 787 37.29 7.35 1.29
C SER A 787 36.95 7.67 -0.16
N VAL A 788 36.10 6.85 -0.78
CA VAL A 788 35.59 7.12 -2.13
C VAL A 788 34.54 8.23 -2.17
N ASN A 789 34.01 8.59 -1.00
CA ASN A 789 33.17 9.77 -0.80
C ASN A 789 33.98 10.80 -0.01
N ASP A 790 34.27 11.95 -0.60
CA ASP A 790 35.06 13.00 0.05
C ASP A 790 34.36 13.47 1.33
N MET A 791 35.10 13.58 2.43
CA MET A 791 34.53 13.99 3.72
C MET A 791 33.98 15.43 3.68
N ARG A 792 34.44 16.28 2.75
CA ARG A 792 33.83 17.59 2.50
C ARG A 792 32.40 17.45 1.97
N SER A 793 32.09 16.44 1.17
CA SER A 793 30.69 16.13 0.80
C SER A 793 29.88 15.68 2.00
N VAL A 794 30.46 14.86 2.88
CA VAL A 794 29.81 14.30 4.08
C VAL A 794 29.47 15.36 5.12
N PHE A 795 30.32 16.39 5.28
CA PHE A 795 30.18 17.38 6.35
C PHE A 795 29.80 18.80 5.89
N ILE A 796 30.02 19.14 4.62
CA ILE A 796 29.65 20.45 4.06
C ILE A 796 28.42 20.31 3.16
N ALA A 797 28.50 19.49 2.11
CA ALA A 797 27.41 19.37 1.14
C ALA A 797 26.17 18.66 1.73
N HIS A 798 26.36 17.80 2.72
CA HIS A 798 25.27 17.16 3.47
C HIS A 798 24.59 18.09 4.50
N ASP A 799 25.29 19.15 4.94
CA ASP A 799 24.75 20.08 5.94
C ASP A 799 23.51 20.76 5.38
N LYS A 800 22.41 20.70 6.13
CA LYS A 800 21.12 21.19 5.63
C LYS A 800 21.10 22.71 5.40
N ARG A 801 22.06 23.44 5.96
CA ARG A 801 22.26 24.89 5.75
C ARG A 801 22.88 25.21 4.39
N ILE A 802 23.47 24.23 3.69
CA ILE A 802 24.25 24.45 2.46
C ILE A 802 23.45 25.12 1.34
N LEU A 803 22.17 24.79 1.19
CA LEU A 803 21.30 25.38 0.17
C LEU A 803 21.05 26.88 0.43
N GLY A 804 21.05 27.28 1.71
CA GLY A 804 20.98 28.69 2.11
C GLY A 804 22.23 29.45 1.70
N ILE A 805 23.41 28.87 1.95
CA ILE A 805 24.70 29.42 1.52
C ILE A 805 24.75 29.51 -0.01
N LEU A 806 24.40 28.44 -0.71
CA LEU A 806 24.41 28.41 -2.17
C LEU A 806 23.49 29.48 -2.76
N ARG A 807 22.28 29.69 -2.20
CA ARG A 807 21.37 30.75 -2.65
C ARG A 807 21.98 32.15 -2.48
N GLN A 808 22.66 32.40 -1.37
CA GLN A 808 23.36 33.67 -1.12
C GLN A 808 24.53 33.88 -2.09
N GLU A 809 25.17 32.80 -2.54
CA GLU A 809 26.33 32.84 -3.43
C GLU A 809 25.99 32.86 -4.93
N LEU A 810 24.71 32.79 -5.33
CA LEU A 810 24.33 32.67 -6.75
C LEU A 810 24.90 33.79 -7.63
N ASP A 811 24.86 35.04 -7.16
CA ASP A 811 25.38 36.19 -7.89
C ASP A 811 26.91 36.10 -8.08
N ALA A 812 27.64 35.82 -7.00
CA ALA A 812 29.09 35.63 -7.04
C ALA A 812 29.49 34.42 -7.89
N LEU A 813 28.73 33.33 -7.86
CA LEU A 813 28.96 32.14 -8.69
C LEU A 813 28.85 32.45 -10.19
N VAL A 814 28.02 33.43 -10.58
CA VAL A 814 27.93 33.90 -11.96
C VAL A 814 29.01 34.91 -12.29
N HIS A 815 29.13 35.98 -11.49
CA HIS A 815 29.88 37.18 -11.87
C HIS A 815 31.33 37.21 -11.34
N LYS A 816 31.60 36.66 -10.15
CA LYS A 816 32.95 36.63 -9.55
C LYS A 816 33.72 35.38 -9.98
N HIS A 817 33.08 34.21 -9.93
CA HIS A 817 33.75 32.92 -10.09
C HIS A 817 33.55 32.28 -11.47
N GLY A 818 32.56 32.73 -12.25
CA GLY A 818 32.25 32.13 -13.57
C GLY A 818 31.90 30.64 -13.50
N ALA A 819 31.44 30.15 -12.33
CA ALA A 819 31.09 28.76 -12.10
C ALA A 819 29.71 28.42 -12.67
N LEU A 820 28.83 29.42 -12.78
CA LEU A 820 27.48 29.28 -13.32
C LEU A 820 27.22 30.31 -14.43
N THR A 821 26.40 29.94 -15.40
CA THR A 821 25.74 30.91 -16.29
C THR A 821 24.54 31.55 -15.59
N LEU A 822 24.09 32.72 -16.09
CA LEU A 822 22.87 33.37 -15.58
C LEU A 822 21.64 32.44 -15.66
N ALA A 823 21.55 31.61 -16.71
CA ALA A 823 20.47 30.64 -16.87
C ALA A 823 20.54 29.54 -15.79
N GLN A 824 21.72 29.00 -15.51
CA GLN A 824 21.92 28.01 -14.45
C GLN A 824 21.61 28.59 -13.07
N ALA A 825 22.01 29.83 -12.79
CA ALA A 825 21.69 30.50 -11.52
C ALA A 825 20.17 30.66 -11.32
N ARG A 826 19.42 31.04 -12.36
CA ARG A 826 17.94 31.11 -12.32
C ARG A 826 17.31 29.74 -12.09
N ILE A 827 17.82 28.69 -12.74
CA ILE A 827 17.34 27.32 -12.54
C ILE A 827 17.52 26.91 -11.08
N LEU A 828 18.68 27.20 -10.48
CA LEU A 828 18.92 26.92 -9.06
C LEU A 828 18.04 27.74 -8.14
N GLU A 829 17.92 29.05 -8.39
CA GLU A 829 17.08 29.95 -7.61
C GLU A 829 15.62 29.48 -7.56
N GLN A 830 15.08 29.07 -8.71
CA GLN A 830 13.72 28.55 -8.81
C GLN A 830 13.59 27.14 -8.26
N GLY A 831 14.60 26.29 -8.42
CA GLY A 831 14.57 24.89 -8.03
C GLY A 831 14.95 24.62 -6.57
N MET A 832 15.40 25.60 -5.79
CA MET A 832 15.70 25.43 -4.36
C MET A 832 14.54 25.91 -3.47
N ALA A 833 14.18 25.14 -2.45
CA ALA A 833 13.16 25.53 -1.46
C ALA A 833 13.58 26.80 -0.70
N SER A 834 12.61 27.64 -0.32
CA SER A 834 12.88 28.79 0.56
C SER A 834 13.03 28.33 2.02
N PHE A 835 13.79 29.07 2.83
CA PHE A 835 14.01 28.75 4.25
C PHE A 835 12.69 28.62 5.04
N ARG A 836 11.65 29.40 4.70
CA ARG A 836 10.29 29.27 5.27
C ARG A 836 9.60 27.95 4.92
N LEU A 837 9.77 27.45 3.70
CA LEU A 837 9.26 26.14 3.29
C LEU A 837 10.03 25.01 4.00
N TYR A 838 11.34 25.18 4.13
CA TYR A 838 12.23 24.24 4.83
C TYR A 838 11.85 24.09 6.31
N CYS A 839 11.64 25.19 7.07
CA CYS A 839 11.21 25.09 8.47
C CYS A 839 9.84 24.39 8.64
N ARG A 840 8.90 24.59 7.70
CA ARG A 840 7.60 23.88 7.73
C ARG A 840 7.75 22.38 7.42
N ALA A 841 8.61 22.02 6.46
CA ALA A 841 8.90 20.62 6.15
C ALA A 841 9.70 19.93 7.28
N VAL A 842 10.64 20.64 7.91
CA VAL A 842 11.42 20.15 9.04
C VAL A 842 10.59 20.05 10.31
N SER A 843 9.63 20.94 10.58
CA SER A 843 8.68 20.74 11.70
C SER A 843 7.81 19.50 11.51
N ALA A 844 7.45 19.15 10.27
CA ALA A 844 6.76 17.90 9.97
C ALA A 844 7.68 16.67 10.17
N CYS A 845 8.95 16.73 9.74
CA CYS A 845 9.92 15.63 9.94
C CYS A 845 10.48 15.51 11.37
N ALA A 846 10.63 16.61 12.12
CA ALA A 846 11.13 16.63 13.50
C ALA A 846 10.16 15.98 14.47
N SER A 847 8.85 16.05 14.16
CA SER A 847 7.80 15.32 14.88
C SER A 847 7.93 13.80 14.72
N PHE A 848 8.52 13.34 13.61
CA PHE A 848 8.86 11.93 13.35
C PHE A 848 10.19 11.50 13.98
N SER A 849 11.23 12.35 13.94
CA SER A 849 12.54 12.04 14.54
C SER A 849 12.48 11.98 16.07
N MET A 850 11.69 12.82 16.75
CA MET A 850 11.51 12.74 18.20
C MET A 850 10.82 11.44 18.65
N LEU A 851 9.99 10.83 17.79
CA LEU A 851 9.36 9.54 18.07
C LEU A 851 10.38 8.39 17.94
N ALA A 852 11.28 8.47 16.96
CA ALA A 852 12.36 7.49 16.77
C ALA A 852 13.41 7.55 17.90
N THR A 853 13.77 8.75 18.37
CA THR A 853 14.71 8.91 19.50
C THR A 853 14.10 8.46 20.82
N ARG A 854 12.81 8.73 21.09
CA ARG A 854 12.12 8.22 22.30
C ARG A 854 11.96 6.69 22.33
N ILE A 855 11.86 6.06 21.15
CA ILE A 855 11.83 4.59 21.02
C ILE A 855 13.23 3.96 21.23
N LEU A 856 14.30 4.72 20.99
CA LEU A 856 15.69 4.30 21.25
C LEU A 856 16.11 4.55 22.71
N GLU A 857 15.66 5.65 23.33
CA GLU A 857 15.89 5.92 24.76
C GLU A 857 15.18 4.89 25.65
N SER A 858 13.97 4.43 25.30
CA SER A 858 13.28 3.38 26.04
C SER A 858 13.95 1.99 25.94
N ARG A 859 14.98 1.83 25.11
CA ARG A 859 15.76 0.60 24.96
C ARG A 859 17.13 0.64 25.66
N MET A 860 17.56 1.77 26.22
CA MET A 860 18.83 1.87 26.96
C MET A 860 18.70 1.71 28.49
N ASP A 861 17.49 1.77 29.05
CA ASP A 861 17.27 1.64 30.51
C ASP A 861 17.40 0.20 31.07
N THR A 862 17.66 -0.82 30.24
CA THR A 862 17.84 -2.21 30.69
C THR A 862 19.29 -2.67 30.82
N PHE A 863 20.29 -1.81 30.60
CA PHE A 863 21.71 -2.17 30.77
C PHE A 863 22.55 -1.06 31.43
N SER A 864 22.34 -0.83 32.73
CA SER A 864 23.42 -0.49 33.68
C SER A 864 22.86 -0.39 35.10
N SER A 865 22.92 -1.49 35.85
CA SER A 865 22.99 -1.42 37.31
C SER A 865 24.43 -1.74 37.73
N ARG A 866 24.96 -0.93 38.65
CA ARG A 866 26.26 -1.01 39.35
C ARG A 866 27.42 -0.21 38.75
N SER A 867 27.52 1.06 39.15
CA SER A 867 28.53 1.54 40.14
C SER A 867 28.49 3.08 40.23
N ALA A 868 28.77 3.58 41.43
CA ALA A 868 28.54 4.96 41.84
C ALA A 868 29.54 5.97 41.28
N GLY A 869 29.10 7.23 41.16
CA GLY A 869 29.97 8.41 41.02
C GLY A 869 29.24 9.59 40.40
N ARG A 870 28.66 10.46 41.24
CA ARG A 870 28.15 11.78 40.83
C ARG A 870 29.29 12.62 40.25
N GLY A 871 29.05 13.25 39.11
CA GLY A 871 29.88 14.32 38.55
C GLY A 871 29.05 15.12 37.55
N ASP A 872 28.80 16.38 37.88
CA ASP A 872 27.97 17.34 37.14
C ASP A 872 28.47 17.56 35.70
N LEU A 873 27.54 17.55 34.73
CA LEU A 873 27.73 18.12 33.40
C LEU A 873 26.42 18.80 32.97
N GLU A 874 26.35 20.11 33.19
CA GLU A 874 25.35 21.00 32.62
C GLU A 874 25.46 21.01 31.08
N PHE A 875 24.38 20.67 30.37
CA PHE A 875 24.21 20.99 28.96
C PHE A 875 23.26 22.18 28.83
N CYS A 876 23.81 23.35 28.54
CA CYS A 876 23.07 24.56 28.18
C CYS A 876 22.37 24.39 26.81
N TRP A 877 21.04 24.41 26.82
CA TRP A 877 20.25 24.77 25.64
C TRP A 877 20.01 26.29 25.67
N ALA A 878 20.73 27.03 24.83
CA ALA A 878 20.46 28.44 24.58
C ALA A 878 19.97 28.60 23.13
N GLY A 879 18.73 29.08 22.96
CA GLY A 879 18.16 29.37 21.64
C GLY A 879 16.64 29.39 21.59
N THR A 880 15.97 30.04 22.54
CA THR A 880 14.56 30.41 22.44
C THR A 880 14.40 31.57 21.43
N CYS A 881 13.61 31.38 20.37
CA CYS A 881 13.11 32.49 19.56
C CYS A 881 11.71 32.92 20.07
N PRO A 882 11.40 34.22 20.14
CA PRO A 882 10.17 34.72 20.75
C PRO A 882 8.96 34.59 19.83
N SER A 883 7.80 34.34 20.43
CA SER A 883 6.48 34.35 19.81
C SER A 883 6.10 35.77 19.33
N PRO A 884 5.42 35.92 18.18
CA PRO A 884 4.80 37.20 17.83
C PRO A 884 3.48 37.33 18.60
N SER A 885 3.47 38.30 19.52
CA SER A 885 2.28 38.82 20.19
C SER A 885 1.34 39.48 19.18
N GLY A 886 0.04 39.40 19.50
CA GLY A 886 -1.05 39.83 18.63
C GLY A 886 -1.08 41.32 18.32
N ALA A 887 -1.57 41.62 17.13
CA ALA A 887 -2.13 42.91 16.79
C ALA A 887 -3.52 42.66 16.19
N ALA A 888 -4.54 43.09 16.91
CA ALA A 888 -5.90 43.20 16.42
C ALA A 888 -5.95 44.27 15.30
N PHE A 889 -6.61 43.95 14.21
CA PHE A 889 -7.18 44.96 13.32
C PHE A 889 -8.58 44.52 12.91
N SER A 890 -9.53 45.36 13.28
CA SER A 890 -10.93 45.38 12.88
C SER A 890 -11.10 45.63 11.38
N ASN A 891 -12.14 44.99 10.82
CA ASN A 891 -12.79 45.29 9.54
C ASN A 891 -12.99 46.81 9.30
N PRO A 892 -13.06 47.28 8.04
CA PRO A 892 -13.77 46.67 6.91
C PRO A 892 -12.93 46.21 5.72
#